data_AF-A0A6H2GVV2-F1
#
_entry.id   AF-A0A6H2GVV2-F1
#
_cell.length_a   1.000
_cell.length_b   1.000
_cell.length_c   1.000
_cell.angle_alpha   90.00
_cell.angle_beta   90.00
_cell.angle_gamma   90.00
#
_symmetry.space_group_name_H-M   'P 1'
#
loop_
_entity.id
_entity.type
_entity.pdbx_description
1 polymer ?
#
loop_
_entity_poly.entity_id
_entity_poly.type
_entity_poly.pdbx_seq_one_letter_code
_entity_poly.pdbx_strand_id
1 'polypeptide(L)'
;MRTMARWKGAAAAVLAAVLLVPVGGGVSQAAASDISSSYAWQTLKTGAGGFVTGIDVHKDGGVVYARTDVGGGYRLNDAKTAWIQVVTAASMPDESPGAMKGVISLVSAPNDSNQAYMAYNGSVYRSWNKGAEWTKTNLSGIVGDANGDGRTTGERLAVDPANNNVVYYGTSGSGLRKTRDGGSTWSSDTSVPSSGETVQGVTSVVFDAGSGTVGSGSSLRTKTVYAAIYNRGVFRSDNGGDSFYKITGSGLGDSGSFSSLKFQSGTLYVVASGLWKYNGSWTNISPSPDTASVAVSPSNPSLLIAIQHGGNIYRSTTGGSQWTQLSRDRTASDVPWLAWTDESWMSVGNLVFDPVAPNRLWFAEGIGVWTTTDIQDSNVTWTSLNAGIEEMVSNDVVAPPGGKPVTAFWDRPLFYHANLDAYPATHQPSARFSSAWDLDYSANNPNFLVATISDHRFCCESDGQAYSSGYSTDGGQSWTPFASQPADMRFGNIAVAASDTQNIVYLPTSNRTPFYTNNRGASWTPIILPGTESSYDSDGKYNGGSHFAYYLNRHVLAADTVNDRTFYLYHADRGFYRSTDGGQSWTLVNTTMPKGWTVGWFNASLKSVPGKAGHLFLTFGSLDESTYSLYRSTDGGASWSEISAVKDATAIGLGKAAPGSSYPTLYVSGYVGGDYGIWRSTNEGADWQKAGTYPLGIYDHVSAIDGDKDVFGKVYVGFKGNSFVYGTSDAGGSGGGGSGTGTGLAGTYWNGLNFEQWVKNVTENIDFDWGSGSPSGANADNFMARWTGKIEPKYSETYTFYTYADDGIRVWVNGQLVIDNWVDQPPTEKSGTITLQAGVKADIRVDYYEKTGSAIAKLSWSSASQAKEIVPASRLYVS
;
A
#
# COMPACT_ATOMS: atom_id res chain seq x y z
N MET A 1 -21.29 32.22 30.84
CA MET A 1 -22.00 33.53 30.81
C MET A 1 -20.99 34.66 30.91
N ARG A 2 -20.72 35.37 29.80
CA ARG A 2 -20.56 36.83 29.72
C ARG A 2 -20.33 37.22 28.26
N THR A 3 -20.99 38.29 27.89
CA THR A 3 -21.43 38.73 26.56
C THR A 3 -20.41 39.58 25.81
N MET A 4 -20.58 39.59 24.48
CA MET A 4 -20.00 40.48 23.48
C MET A 4 -19.97 41.96 23.87
N ALA A 5 -18.97 42.69 23.34
CA ALA A 5 -19.13 44.08 22.94
C ALA A 5 -18.30 44.37 21.68
N ARG A 6 -18.99 44.85 20.64
CA ARG A 6 -18.45 45.39 19.39
C ARG A 6 -17.92 46.81 19.61
N TRP A 7 -16.81 47.17 18.98
CA TRP A 7 -16.48 48.57 18.66
C TRP A 7 -16.17 48.70 17.17
N LYS A 8 -16.91 49.58 16.50
CA LYS A 8 -16.63 50.11 15.16
C LYS A 8 -15.83 51.40 15.33
N GLY A 9 -14.76 51.58 14.56
CA GLY A 9 -14.07 52.85 14.39
C GLY A 9 -13.52 52.94 12.98
N ALA A 10 -14.01 53.90 12.20
CA ALA A 10 -13.58 54.20 10.85
C ALA A 10 -12.28 55.02 10.86
N ALA A 11 -11.40 54.79 9.89
CA ALA A 11 -10.26 55.66 9.61
C ALA A 11 -10.11 55.86 8.10
N ALA A 12 -9.84 57.11 7.73
CA ALA A 12 -9.94 57.72 6.41
C ALA A 12 -8.86 57.26 5.43
N ALA A 13 -9.23 57.19 4.15
CA ALA A 13 -8.32 56.98 3.03
C ALA A 13 -7.60 58.28 2.67
N VAL A 14 -6.26 58.27 2.66
CA VAL A 14 -5.43 59.28 2.03
C VAL A 14 -4.81 58.64 0.78
N LEU A 15 -5.19 59.14 -0.41
CA LEU A 15 -4.56 58.76 -1.67
C LEU A 15 -3.19 59.47 -1.78
N ALA A 16 -2.11 58.71 -1.76
CA ALA A 16 -0.81 59.15 -2.25
C ALA A 16 -0.49 58.36 -3.53
N ALA A 17 -0.42 59.06 -4.66
CA ALA A 17 -0.02 58.49 -5.94
C ALA A 17 1.50 58.20 -5.92
N VAL A 18 1.87 56.92 -5.90
CA VAL A 18 3.24 56.46 -6.16
C VAL A 18 3.31 56.03 -7.62
N LEU A 19 4.17 56.71 -8.38
CA LEU A 19 4.56 56.33 -9.74
C LEU A 19 5.26 54.96 -9.70
N LEU A 20 4.58 53.94 -10.20
CA LEU A 20 5.17 52.64 -10.50
C LEU A 20 5.94 52.74 -11.82
N VAL A 21 7.27 52.62 -11.74
CA VAL A 21 8.09 52.23 -12.88
C VAL A 21 7.87 50.72 -13.08
N PRO A 22 7.45 50.25 -14.27
CA PRO A 22 7.28 48.82 -14.49
C PRO A 22 8.66 48.19 -14.68
N VAL A 23 9.18 47.54 -13.64
CA VAL A 23 10.23 46.54 -13.80
C VAL A 23 9.55 45.27 -14.30
N GLY A 24 9.55 45.10 -15.62
CA GLY A 24 9.08 43.88 -16.27
C GLY A 24 10.01 42.71 -15.96
N GLY A 25 9.67 41.96 -14.92
CA GLY A 25 10.08 40.58 -14.72
C GLY A 25 8.82 39.73 -14.68
N GLY A 26 8.32 39.33 -15.84
CA GLY A 26 7.21 38.39 -15.92
C GLY A 26 7.62 37.09 -15.24
N VAL A 27 6.94 36.71 -14.17
CA VAL A 27 7.03 35.35 -13.63
C VAL A 27 6.36 34.47 -14.68
N SER A 28 7.17 33.82 -15.52
CA SER A 28 6.69 32.77 -16.41
C SER A 28 6.09 31.69 -15.52
N GLN A 29 4.77 31.54 -15.55
CA GLN A 29 4.11 30.37 -14.99
C GLN A 29 4.69 29.15 -15.71
N ALA A 30 5.28 28.19 -14.98
CA ALA A 30 5.80 26.97 -15.60
C ALA A 30 4.70 26.33 -16.45
N ALA A 31 5.02 25.94 -17.69
CA ALA A 31 4.03 25.27 -18.53
C ALA A 31 3.79 23.88 -17.93
N ALA A 32 2.63 23.70 -17.30
CA ALA A 32 2.19 22.39 -16.83
C ALA A 32 1.46 21.69 -17.98
N SER A 33 1.85 20.45 -18.27
CA SER A 33 1.14 19.58 -19.21
C SER A 33 0.72 18.30 -18.50
N ASP A 34 -0.39 17.70 -18.92
CA ASP A 34 -0.84 16.42 -18.38
C ASP A 34 -0.48 15.29 -19.37
N ILE A 35 0.36 14.38 -18.91
CA ILE A 35 0.79 13.19 -19.67
C ILE A 35 0.35 11.91 -18.97
N SER A 36 -0.56 11.98 -18.01
CA SER A 36 -0.98 10.83 -17.20
C SER A 36 -1.53 9.69 -18.03
N SER A 37 -2.18 9.99 -19.16
CA SER A 37 -2.66 8.99 -20.12
C SER A 37 -1.54 8.19 -20.82
N SER A 38 -0.30 8.66 -20.74
CA SER A 38 0.89 7.97 -21.30
C SER A 38 1.59 7.07 -20.27
N TYR A 39 1.14 7.08 -19.01
CA TYR A 39 1.69 6.28 -17.94
C TYR A 39 0.84 5.03 -17.69
N ALA A 40 1.47 3.86 -17.81
CA ALA A 40 0.92 2.62 -17.34
C ALA A 40 1.39 2.38 -15.90
N TRP A 41 0.47 2.49 -14.94
CA TRP A 41 0.73 2.24 -13.53
C TRP A 41 0.44 0.79 -13.16
N GLN A 42 1.30 0.20 -12.34
CA GLN A 42 1.21 -1.17 -11.86
C GLN A 42 1.64 -1.26 -10.39
N THR A 43 1.10 -2.22 -9.66
CA THR A 43 1.53 -2.52 -8.29
C THR A 43 2.95 -3.08 -8.33
N LEU A 44 3.85 -2.56 -7.49
CA LEU A 44 5.11 -3.23 -7.22
C LEU A 44 4.84 -4.29 -6.16
N LYS A 45 4.73 -5.55 -6.59
CA LYS A 45 4.22 -6.62 -5.73
C LYS A 45 5.15 -6.86 -4.53
N THR A 46 4.70 -6.45 -3.36
CA THR A 46 5.37 -6.77 -2.09
C THR A 46 4.47 -7.65 -1.23
N GLY A 47 3.19 -7.29 -1.17
CA GLY A 47 2.10 -8.09 -0.62
C GLY A 47 1.97 -7.94 0.89
N ALA A 48 0.73 -7.79 1.36
CA ALA A 48 0.33 -7.88 2.76
C ALA A 48 1.10 -6.90 3.69
N GLY A 49 1.48 -7.38 4.88
CA GLY A 49 2.46 -6.77 5.77
C GLY A 49 1.97 -5.70 6.74
N GLY A 50 0.75 -5.17 6.54
CA GLY A 50 0.07 -4.30 7.50
C GLY A 50 -1.02 -5.00 8.29
N PHE A 51 -1.57 -4.31 9.30
CA PHE A 51 -2.47 -4.91 10.27
C PHE A 51 -3.92 -4.89 9.80
N VAL A 52 -4.40 -6.06 9.41
CA VAL A 52 -5.83 -6.30 9.19
C VAL A 52 -6.53 -6.39 10.54
N THR A 53 -7.31 -5.38 10.87
CA THR A 53 -7.90 -5.19 12.19
C THR A 53 -9.28 -5.82 12.35
N GLY A 54 -9.93 -6.21 11.24
CA GLY A 54 -11.21 -6.90 11.27
C GLY A 54 -11.62 -7.51 9.93
N ILE A 55 -12.34 -8.63 10.01
CA ILE A 55 -13.00 -9.30 8.88
C ILE A 55 -14.49 -9.39 9.14
N ASP A 56 -15.29 -9.13 8.10
CA ASP A 56 -16.73 -9.38 8.04
C ASP A 56 -17.03 -10.38 6.92
N VAL A 57 -17.80 -11.43 7.23
CA VAL A 57 -18.20 -12.46 6.26
C VAL A 57 -19.72 -12.41 6.15
N HIS A 58 -20.22 -12.07 4.97
CA HIS A 58 -21.66 -12.02 4.75
C HIS A 58 -22.28 -13.42 4.93
N LYS A 59 -23.54 -13.48 5.40
CA LYS A 59 -24.20 -14.74 5.80
C LYS A 59 -24.33 -15.80 4.70
N ASP A 60 -24.28 -15.39 3.42
CA ASP A 60 -24.29 -16.28 2.25
C ASP A 60 -22.88 -16.71 1.80
N GLY A 61 -21.81 -16.20 2.44
CA GLY A 61 -20.41 -16.44 2.09
C GLY A 61 -19.97 -15.87 0.75
N GLY A 62 -20.81 -15.07 0.08
CA GLY A 62 -20.56 -14.47 -1.23
C GLY A 62 -19.77 -13.16 -1.18
N VAL A 63 -19.62 -12.58 0.00
CA VAL A 63 -18.83 -11.36 0.23
C VAL A 63 -18.03 -11.51 1.52
N VAL A 64 -16.74 -11.19 1.44
CA VAL A 64 -15.84 -11.08 2.58
C VAL A 64 -15.16 -9.72 2.51
N TYR A 65 -15.24 -8.95 3.59
CA TYR A 65 -14.52 -7.70 3.75
C TYR A 65 -13.41 -7.84 4.77
N ALA A 66 -12.34 -7.08 4.57
CA ALA A 66 -11.26 -6.87 5.52
C ALA A 66 -11.07 -5.36 5.70
N ARG A 67 -10.89 -4.90 6.93
CA ARG A 67 -10.53 -3.50 7.23
C ARG A 67 -9.15 -3.43 7.84
N THR A 68 -8.46 -2.33 7.57
CA THR A 68 -7.07 -2.15 7.97
C THR A 68 -6.86 -0.84 8.71
N ASP A 69 -5.76 -0.69 9.43
CA ASP A 69 -5.52 0.46 10.31
C ASP A 69 -4.91 1.68 9.58
N VAL A 70 -4.19 1.46 8.48
CA VAL A 70 -3.64 2.54 7.63
C VAL A 70 -4.01 2.45 6.15
N GLY A 71 -4.16 1.23 5.61
CA GLY A 71 -4.33 0.98 4.16
C GLY A 71 -5.78 0.87 3.66
N GLY A 72 -6.75 1.51 4.32
CA GLY A 72 -8.15 1.48 3.88
C GLY A 72 -8.87 0.16 4.19
N GLY A 73 -9.47 -0.45 3.16
CA GLY A 73 -10.29 -1.64 3.32
C GLY A 73 -10.45 -2.44 2.02
N TYR A 74 -10.67 -3.74 2.14
CA TYR A 74 -10.61 -4.66 1.03
C TYR A 74 -11.85 -5.54 0.96
N ARG A 75 -12.18 -6.00 -0.25
CA ARG A 75 -13.14 -7.06 -0.52
C ARG A 75 -12.45 -8.22 -1.23
N LEU A 76 -12.70 -9.45 -0.78
CA LEU A 76 -12.24 -10.63 -1.50
C LEU A 76 -12.95 -10.75 -2.85
N ASN A 77 -12.22 -11.07 -3.92
CA ASN A 77 -12.81 -11.27 -5.24
C ASN A 77 -13.73 -12.51 -5.28
N ASP A 78 -14.60 -12.59 -6.28
CA ASP A 78 -15.58 -13.69 -6.39
C ASP A 78 -14.90 -15.07 -6.54
N ALA A 79 -13.71 -15.11 -7.13
CA ALA A 79 -12.88 -16.32 -7.26
C ALA A 79 -12.25 -16.76 -5.92
N LYS A 80 -12.27 -15.91 -4.90
CA LYS A 80 -11.65 -16.12 -3.58
C LYS A 80 -10.14 -16.37 -3.64
N THR A 81 -9.46 -15.67 -4.55
CA THR A 81 -8.01 -15.80 -4.80
C THR A 81 -7.23 -14.53 -4.51
N ALA A 82 -7.88 -13.36 -4.47
CA ALA A 82 -7.22 -12.08 -4.23
C ALA A 82 -8.18 -11.03 -3.67
N TRP A 83 -7.63 -10.04 -2.99
CA TRP A 83 -8.34 -8.90 -2.43
C TRP A 83 -8.35 -7.71 -3.38
N ILE A 84 -9.43 -6.95 -3.31
CA ILE A 84 -9.68 -5.75 -4.09
C ILE A 84 -9.81 -4.59 -3.10
N GLN A 85 -8.96 -3.58 -3.23
CA GLN A 85 -9.06 -2.33 -2.46
C GLN A 85 -10.41 -1.66 -2.78
N VAL A 86 -11.20 -1.37 -1.75
CA VAL A 86 -12.52 -0.71 -1.89
C VAL A 86 -12.49 0.76 -1.49
N VAL A 87 -11.36 1.24 -0.98
CA VAL A 87 -11.11 2.64 -0.66
C VAL A 87 -10.14 3.21 -1.70
N THR A 88 -10.68 3.77 -2.77
CA THR A 88 -9.91 4.32 -3.91
C THR A 88 -10.46 5.68 -4.31
N ALA A 89 -9.68 6.46 -5.07
CA ALA A 89 -10.11 7.75 -5.60
C ALA A 89 -11.34 7.63 -6.53
N ALA A 90 -11.57 6.45 -7.13
CA ALA A 90 -12.72 6.19 -7.99
C ALA A 90 -13.96 5.73 -7.19
N SER A 91 -13.77 5.03 -6.08
CA SER A 91 -14.88 4.49 -5.28
C SER A 91 -15.42 5.48 -4.26
N MET A 92 -14.63 6.48 -3.85
CA MET A 92 -14.97 7.43 -2.80
C MET A 92 -15.44 8.78 -3.36
N PRO A 93 -16.52 9.40 -2.86
CA PRO A 93 -17.14 10.56 -3.49
C PRO A 93 -16.47 11.92 -3.20
N ASP A 94 -15.82 12.10 -2.04
CA ASP A 94 -15.41 13.43 -1.56
C ASP A 94 -14.05 13.43 -0.80
N GLU A 95 -13.02 12.77 -1.31
CA GLU A 95 -11.72 12.65 -0.62
C GLU A 95 -10.60 13.44 -1.33
N SER A 96 -9.73 14.09 -0.53
CA SER A 96 -8.63 14.95 -1.00
C SER A 96 -7.27 14.23 -1.00
N PRO A 97 -6.24 14.73 -1.72
CA PRO A 97 -4.88 14.17 -1.66
C PRO A 97 -4.35 13.98 -0.24
N GLY A 98 -3.75 12.82 0.05
CA GLY A 98 -3.19 12.52 1.37
C GLY A 98 -4.24 12.22 2.45
N ALA A 99 -5.51 12.03 2.08
CA ALA A 99 -6.57 11.74 3.03
C ALA A 99 -6.80 10.24 3.29
N MET A 100 -5.99 9.34 2.73
CA MET A 100 -6.15 7.90 3.01
C MET A 100 -5.87 7.60 4.49
N LYS A 101 -6.79 6.86 5.10
CA LYS A 101 -6.75 6.43 6.51
C LYS A 101 -7.09 4.93 6.57
N GLY A 102 -6.90 4.30 7.73
CA GLY A 102 -7.55 3.01 7.98
C GLY A 102 -9.08 3.13 8.03
N VAL A 103 -9.72 1.98 7.92
CA VAL A 103 -11.17 1.84 8.06
C VAL A 103 -11.52 1.43 9.49
N ILE A 104 -12.37 2.22 10.13
CA ILE A 104 -12.76 2.03 11.55
C ILE A 104 -13.69 0.83 11.71
N SER A 105 -14.61 0.63 10.78
CA SER A 105 -15.57 -0.46 10.77
C SER A 105 -16.14 -0.66 9.37
N LEU A 106 -16.32 -1.91 8.95
CA LEU A 106 -16.83 -2.26 7.62
C LEU A 106 -17.65 -3.54 7.72
N VAL A 107 -18.94 -3.46 7.38
CA VAL A 107 -19.88 -4.57 7.49
C VAL A 107 -20.79 -4.66 6.29
N SER A 108 -21.08 -5.88 5.86
CA SER A 108 -22.10 -6.22 4.87
C SER A 108 -23.50 -6.15 5.48
N ALA A 109 -24.50 -5.82 4.66
CA ALA A 109 -25.89 -5.79 5.10
C ALA A 109 -26.49 -7.21 5.07
N PRO A 110 -27.01 -7.76 6.19
CA PRO A 110 -27.37 -9.17 6.27
C PRO A 110 -28.42 -9.66 5.27
N ASN A 111 -29.26 -8.80 4.70
CA ASN A 111 -30.29 -9.23 3.73
C ASN A 111 -29.94 -8.96 2.27
N ASP A 112 -28.81 -8.33 2.00
CA ASP A 112 -28.38 -8.03 0.63
C ASP A 112 -26.86 -7.94 0.59
N SER A 113 -26.21 -8.96 0.02
CA SER A 113 -24.76 -9.00 -0.10
C SER A 113 -24.18 -7.90 -0.98
N ASN A 114 -25.00 -7.18 -1.76
CA ASN A 114 -24.53 -6.00 -2.50
C ASN A 114 -24.41 -4.75 -1.62
N GLN A 115 -25.11 -4.71 -0.49
CA GLN A 115 -25.11 -3.55 0.39
C GLN A 115 -24.06 -3.68 1.50
N ALA A 116 -23.39 -2.57 1.79
CA ALA A 116 -22.40 -2.49 2.86
C ALA A 116 -22.38 -1.08 3.47
N TYR A 117 -21.89 -0.99 4.70
CA TYR A 117 -21.64 0.27 5.39
C TYR A 117 -20.20 0.32 5.89
N MET A 118 -19.59 1.50 5.81
CA MET A 118 -18.20 1.73 6.18
C MET A 118 -18.07 2.99 7.02
N ALA A 119 -17.39 2.91 8.17
CA ALA A 119 -16.98 4.08 8.94
C ALA A 119 -15.53 4.41 8.57
N TYR A 120 -15.34 5.55 7.90
CA TYR A 120 -14.06 5.95 7.31
C TYR A 120 -13.95 7.48 7.29
N ASN A 121 -12.74 7.98 7.51
CA ASN A 121 -12.38 9.41 7.44
C ASN A 121 -13.46 10.38 7.95
N GLY A 122 -13.86 10.23 9.21
CA GLY A 122 -14.79 11.16 9.84
C GLY A 122 -16.26 11.01 9.41
N SER A 123 -16.63 10.02 8.60
CA SER A 123 -18.01 9.82 8.12
C SER A 123 -18.43 8.35 8.06
N VAL A 124 -19.74 8.12 7.94
CA VAL A 124 -20.27 6.81 7.56
C VAL A 124 -20.68 6.84 6.08
N TYR A 125 -20.25 5.83 5.34
CA TYR A 125 -20.54 5.60 3.93
C TYR A 125 -21.42 4.37 3.76
N ARG A 126 -22.15 4.34 2.65
CA ARG A 126 -22.97 3.21 2.21
C ARG A 126 -22.62 2.82 0.78
N SER A 127 -22.59 1.53 0.50
CA SER A 127 -22.46 1.00 -0.85
C SER A 127 -23.67 0.14 -1.21
N TRP A 128 -23.95 0.06 -2.52
CA TRP A 128 -25.00 -0.77 -3.13
C TRP A 128 -24.44 -1.81 -4.11
N ASN A 129 -23.13 -1.86 -4.27
CA ASN A 129 -22.44 -2.66 -5.26
C ASN A 129 -21.14 -3.27 -4.68
N LYS A 130 -21.23 -3.76 -3.45
CA LYS A 130 -20.13 -4.44 -2.74
C LYS A 130 -18.88 -3.57 -2.53
N GLY A 131 -19.03 -2.26 -2.36
CA GLY A 131 -17.91 -1.33 -2.16
C GLY A 131 -17.19 -0.91 -3.44
N ALA A 132 -17.74 -1.19 -4.62
CA ALA A 132 -17.19 -0.63 -5.87
C ALA A 132 -17.41 0.89 -5.93
N GLU A 133 -18.53 1.38 -5.38
CA GLU A 133 -18.81 2.80 -5.17
C GLU A 133 -19.40 3.02 -3.77
N TRP A 134 -19.07 4.16 -3.18
CA TRP A 134 -19.55 4.60 -1.88
C TRP A 134 -20.32 5.91 -1.99
N THR A 135 -21.40 6.03 -1.22
CA THR A 135 -22.14 7.26 -1.01
C THR A 135 -21.98 7.69 0.44
N LYS A 136 -21.61 8.96 0.65
CA LYS A 136 -21.51 9.54 1.99
C LYS A 136 -22.90 9.68 2.60
N THR A 137 -23.09 9.22 3.83
CA THR A 137 -24.34 9.41 4.58
C THR A 137 -24.32 10.75 5.32
N ASN A 138 -25.44 11.15 5.92
CA ASN A 138 -25.54 12.40 6.69
C ASN A 138 -24.90 12.33 8.09
N LEU A 139 -24.18 11.24 8.42
CA LEU A 139 -23.33 11.19 9.62
C LEU A 139 -21.89 11.54 9.25
N SER A 140 -21.48 12.73 9.66
CA SER A 140 -20.14 13.29 9.47
C SER A 140 -19.57 13.82 10.79
N GLY A 141 -18.27 14.12 10.80
CA GLY A 141 -17.55 14.57 12.00
C GLY A 141 -17.46 13.49 13.08
N ILE A 142 -17.51 12.20 12.70
CA ILE A 142 -17.29 11.12 13.67
C ILE A 142 -15.84 11.16 14.14
N VAL A 143 -15.64 11.05 15.45
CA VAL A 143 -14.32 10.90 16.05
C VAL A 143 -14.00 9.41 16.07
N GLY A 144 -12.81 9.06 15.59
CA GLY A 144 -12.29 7.69 15.60
C GLY A 144 -10.94 7.65 14.93
N ASP A 145 -10.05 6.82 15.46
CA ASP A 145 -8.71 6.59 14.94
C ASP A 145 -8.59 5.10 14.59
N ALA A 146 -8.54 4.79 13.30
CA ALA A 146 -8.39 3.42 12.82
C ALA A 146 -7.03 2.81 13.18
N ASN A 147 -6.03 3.63 13.50
CA ASN A 147 -4.72 3.20 13.99
C ASN A 147 -4.54 3.41 15.51
N GLY A 148 -5.59 3.84 16.21
CA GLY A 148 -5.56 4.08 17.65
C GLY A 148 -5.76 2.81 18.49
N ASP A 149 -5.74 2.96 19.83
CA ASP A 149 -5.89 1.87 20.81
C ASP A 149 -7.25 1.13 20.73
N GLY A 150 -8.22 1.69 20.01
CA GLY A 150 -9.54 1.08 19.80
C GLY A 150 -9.66 0.20 18.55
N ARG A 151 -8.62 0.07 17.72
CA ARG A 151 -8.73 -0.46 16.35
C ARG A 151 -9.16 -1.93 16.24
N THR A 152 -8.80 -2.76 17.22
CA THR A 152 -9.19 -4.19 17.26
C THR A 152 -10.55 -4.41 17.93
N THR A 153 -11.20 -3.35 18.42
CA THR A 153 -12.58 -3.43 18.89
C THR A 153 -13.54 -3.46 17.71
N GLY A 154 -14.65 -4.18 17.80
CA GLY A 154 -15.65 -4.16 16.74
C GLY A 154 -16.55 -5.39 16.59
N GLU A 155 -17.46 -5.36 15.62
CA GLU A 155 -17.69 -4.22 14.71
C GLU A 155 -18.53 -3.11 15.36
N ARG A 156 -18.17 -1.84 15.09
CA ARG A 156 -18.89 -0.66 15.61
C ARG A 156 -20.16 -0.38 14.81
N LEU A 157 -20.15 -0.71 13.52
CA LEU A 157 -21.32 -0.72 12.67
C LEU A 157 -22.09 -2.03 12.84
N ALA A 158 -23.41 -1.93 12.87
CA ALA A 158 -24.30 -3.09 12.79
C ALA A 158 -25.53 -2.74 11.95
N VAL A 159 -25.82 -3.57 10.95
CA VAL A 159 -26.98 -3.43 10.07
C VAL A 159 -28.06 -4.40 10.53
N ASP A 160 -29.30 -3.91 10.64
CA ASP A 160 -30.43 -4.67 11.14
C ASP A 160 -30.80 -5.84 10.18
N PRO A 161 -30.85 -7.09 10.66
CA PRO A 161 -31.13 -8.26 9.84
C PRO A 161 -32.60 -8.37 9.41
N ALA A 162 -33.50 -7.47 9.83
CA ALA A 162 -34.84 -7.34 9.29
C ALA A 162 -34.96 -6.19 8.26
N ASN A 163 -34.03 -5.22 8.26
CA ASN A 163 -34.11 -4.01 7.42
C ASN A 163 -32.75 -3.33 7.22
N ASN A 164 -32.19 -3.42 6.01
CA ASN A 164 -30.86 -2.86 5.69
C ASN A 164 -30.75 -1.32 5.80
N ASN A 165 -31.87 -0.61 5.97
CA ASN A 165 -31.88 0.84 6.21
C ASN A 165 -31.76 1.21 7.70
N VAL A 166 -31.83 0.23 8.60
CA VAL A 166 -31.68 0.44 10.04
C VAL A 166 -30.26 0.05 10.42
N VAL A 167 -29.47 1.05 10.80
CA VAL A 167 -28.03 0.88 11.08
C VAL A 167 -27.68 1.60 12.36
N TYR A 168 -26.85 0.95 13.17
CA TYR A 168 -26.25 1.51 14.37
C TYR A 168 -24.76 1.73 14.16
N TYR A 169 -24.24 2.81 14.75
CA TYR A 169 -22.81 3.10 14.79
C TYR A 169 -22.38 3.46 16.22
N GLY A 170 -21.46 2.68 16.77
CA GLY A 170 -20.81 2.95 18.05
C GLY A 170 -19.68 3.99 17.90
N THR A 171 -19.83 5.15 18.53
CA THR A 171 -18.83 6.24 18.44
C THR A 171 -17.76 6.15 19.52
N SER A 172 -16.57 6.70 19.25
CA SER A 172 -15.58 7.03 20.29
C SER A 172 -16.06 8.25 21.09
N GLY A 173 -16.81 8.00 22.16
CA GLY A 173 -17.16 8.98 23.21
C GLY A 173 -18.48 9.73 23.08
N SER A 174 -19.15 9.69 21.93
CA SER A 174 -20.45 10.35 21.70
C SER A 174 -21.66 9.41 21.80
N GLY A 175 -21.48 8.24 22.42
CA GLY A 175 -22.53 7.22 22.57
C GLY A 175 -22.87 6.50 21.26
N LEU A 176 -24.12 6.07 21.14
CA LEU A 176 -24.63 5.30 20.00
C LEU A 176 -25.38 6.19 19.02
N ARG A 177 -25.06 6.09 17.73
CA ARG A 177 -25.81 6.72 16.63
C ARG A 177 -26.67 5.68 15.94
N LYS A 178 -27.85 6.07 15.47
CA LYS A 178 -28.74 5.21 14.68
C LYS A 178 -29.40 5.94 13.52
N THR A 179 -29.57 5.24 12.42
CA THR A 179 -30.40 5.63 11.28
C THR A 179 -31.51 4.61 11.06
N ARG A 180 -32.63 5.03 10.47
CA ARG A 180 -33.77 4.17 10.08
C ARG A 180 -34.11 4.26 8.60
N ASP A 181 -33.38 5.09 7.85
CA ASP A 181 -33.62 5.43 6.45
C ASP A 181 -32.34 5.27 5.61
N GLY A 182 -31.42 4.43 6.08
CA GLY A 182 -30.22 4.06 5.35
C GLY A 182 -29.17 5.17 5.28
N GLY A 183 -29.17 6.06 6.28
CA GLY A 183 -28.17 7.08 6.48
C GLY A 183 -28.58 8.49 6.06
N SER A 184 -29.82 8.70 5.61
CA SER A 184 -30.33 10.03 5.27
C SER A 184 -30.57 10.87 6.52
N THR A 185 -30.97 10.24 7.63
CA THR A 185 -31.04 10.88 8.94
C THR A 185 -30.37 10.01 9.99
N TRP A 186 -29.69 10.67 10.93
CA TRP A 186 -29.04 10.04 12.07
C TRP A 186 -29.48 10.70 13.37
N SER A 187 -29.72 9.89 14.39
CA SER A 187 -30.08 10.34 15.73
C SER A 187 -29.13 9.73 16.77
N SER A 188 -28.87 10.46 17.84
CA SER A 188 -28.23 9.89 19.03
C SER A 188 -29.24 9.08 19.83
N ASP A 189 -28.82 7.94 20.34
CA ASP A 189 -29.59 7.21 21.33
C ASP A 189 -29.28 7.75 22.74
N THR A 190 -30.25 8.45 23.34
CA THR A 190 -30.06 9.09 24.66
C THR A 190 -30.07 8.10 25.82
N SER A 191 -30.52 6.86 25.60
CA SER A 191 -30.53 5.81 26.61
C SER A 191 -29.18 5.08 26.74
N VAL A 192 -28.30 5.28 25.75
CA VAL A 192 -26.91 4.83 25.78
C VAL A 192 -26.04 6.01 26.21
N PRO A 193 -25.52 6.03 27.45
CA PRO A 193 -24.80 7.19 27.96
C PRO A 193 -23.50 7.43 27.19
N SER A 194 -23.09 8.69 27.08
CA SER A 194 -21.70 8.98 26.76
C SER A 194 -20.81 8.46 27.90
N SER A 195 -19.76 7.72 27.56
CA SER A 195 -18.80 7.22 28.55
C SER A 195 -17.95 8.36 29.15
N GLY A 196 -17.98 9.56 28.56
CA GLY A 196 -17.04 10.65 28.88
C GLY A 196 -15.60 10.33 28.48
N GLU A 197 -15.40 9.21 27.80
CA GLU A 197 -14.12 8.65 27.37
C GLU A 197 -14.06 8.78 25.85
N THR A 198 -12.92 9.23 25.30
CA THR A 198 -12.82 9.75 23.93
C THR A 198 -12.10 8.84 22.95
N VAL A 199 -11.50 7.74 23.42
CA VAL A 199 -10.69 6.81 22.61
C VAL A 199 -11.56 5.64 22.13
N GLN A 200 -12.17 4.88 23.04
CA GLN A 200 -12.86 3.62 22.70
C GLN A 200 -14.38 3.76 22.61
N GLY A 201 -15.05 4.38 23.59
CA GLY A 201 -16.50 4.64 23.56
C GLY A 201 -17.36 3.39 23.43
N VAL A 202 -18.32 3.41 22.48
CA VAL A 202 -19.14 2.24 22.13
C VAL A 202 -18.37 1.37 21.15
N THR A 203 -17.92 0.20 21.61
CA THR A 203 -16.92 -0.62 20.91
C THR A 203 -17.51 -1.65 19.96
N SER A 204 -18.71 -2.17 20.25
CA SER A 204 -19.35 -3.20 19.43
C SER A 204 -20.88 -3.19 19.55
N VAL A 205 -21.58 -3.47 18.45
CA VAL A 205 -23.05 -3.57 18.39
C VAL A 205 -23.44 -4.87 17.68
N VAL A 206 -24.41 -5.62 18.21
CA VAL A 206 -24.91 -6.86 17.56
C VAL A 206 -26.42 -7.01 17.71
N PHE A 207 -27.05 -7.67 16.74
CA PHE A 207 -28.48 -7.99 16.73
C PHE A 207 -28.72 -9.44 17.12
N ASP A 208 -29.85 -9.69 17.78
CA ASP A 208 -30.45 -11.03 17.85
C ASP A 208 -31.48 -11.17 16.72
N ALA A 209 -31.03 -11.71 15.58
CA ALA A 209 -31.89 -11.92 14.42
C ALA A 209 -33.10 -12.83 14.71
N GLY A 210 -33.04 -13.68 15.74
CA GLY A 210 -34.11 -14.59 16.15
C GLY A 210 -35.12 -13.99 17.13
N SER A 211 -34.90 -12.76 17.61
CA SER A 211 -35.76 -12.09 18.61
C SER A 211 -37.15 -11.68 18.11
N GLY A 212 -37.44 -11.89 16.83
CA GLY A 212 -38.60 -11.35 16.14
C GLY A 212 -38.41 -9.88 15.76
N THR A 213 -39.49 -9.23 15.35
CA THR A 213 -39.45 -7.86 14.83
C THR A 213 -40.47 -6.96 15.52
N VAL A 214 -40.25 -5.65 15.40
CA VAL A 214 -41.20 -4.59 15.77
C VAL A 214 -41.50 -3.72 14.55
N GLY A 215 -42.71 -3.15 14.49
CA GLY A 215 -43.16 -2.33 13.36
C GLY A 215 -43.56 -3.14 12.12
N SER A 216 -43.78 -2.46 10.99
CA SER A 216 -44.13 -3.08 9.70
C SER A 216 -43.61 -2.24 8.53
N GLY A 217 -43.53 -2.83 7.34
CA GLY A 217 -43.09 -2.13 6.13
C GLY A 217 -41.71 -1.47 6.31
N SER A 218 -41.60 -0.19 5.95
CA SER A 218 -40.35 0.58 6.10
C SER A 218 -39.93 0.81 7.55
N SER A 219 -40.82 0.64 8.52
CA SER A 219 -40.51 0.79 9.95
C SER A 219 -40.13 -0.53 10.64
N LEU A 220 -40.06 -1.63 9.89
CA LEU A 220 -39.69 -2.96 10.41
C LEU A 220 -38.27 -2.93 10.98
N ARG A 221 -38.09 -3.49 12.18
CA ARG A 221 -36.80 -3.59 12.89
C ARG A 221 -36.70 -4.91 13.64
N THR A 222 -35.50 -5.46 13.77
CA THR A 222 -35.24 -6.55 14.71
C THR A 222 -35.48 -6.10 16.14
N LYS A 223 -36.12 -6.93 16.95
CA LYS A 223 -36.58 -6.56 18.29
C LYS A 223 -35.43 -6.31 19.28
N THR A 224 -34.44 -7.21 19.29
CA THR A 224 -33.38 -7.19 20.30
C THR A 224 -32.03 -6.78 19.70
N VAL A 225 -31.39 -5.79 20.36
CA VAL A 225 -30.09 -5.22 19.97
C VAL A 225 -29.22 -5.06 21.21
N TYR A 226 -27.92 -5.35 21.09
CA TYR A 226 -26.94 -5.21 22.16
C TYR A 226 -25.85 -4.22 21.77
N ALA A 227 -25.33 -3.46 22.74
CA ALA A 227 -24.20 -2.58 22.57
C ALA A 227 -23.22 -2.69 23.75
N ALA A 228 -21.94 -2.82 23.46
CA ALA A 228 -20.87 -2.82 24.46
C ALA A 228 -20.24 -1.43 24.53
N ILE A 229 -19.96 -0.99 25.76
CA ILE A 229 -19.41 0.34 26.01
C ILE A 229 -18.22 0.20 26.94
N TYR A 230 -17.08 0.72 26.50
CA TYR A 230 -15.88 0.79 27.30
C TYR A 230 -16.15 1.44 28.67
N ASN A 231 -15.70 0.78 29.75
CA ASN A 231 -15.91 1.21 31.13
C ASN A 231 -17.37 1.44 31.55
N ARG A 232 -18.36 0.91 30.81
CA ARG A 232 -19.79 1.09 31.13
C ARG A 232 -20.63 -0.18 31.01
N GLY A 233 -20.09 -1.29 30.50
CA GLY A 233 -20.78 -2.57 30.45
C GLY A 233 -21.57 -2.80 29.16
N VAL A 234 -22.50 -3.75 29.21
CA VAL A 234 -23.33 -4.16 28.06
C VAL A 234 -24.76 -3.66 28.23
N PHE A 235 -25.28 -3.06 27.17
CA PHE A 235 -26.64 -2.52 27.07
C PHE A 235 -27.47 -3.35 26.11
N ARG A 236 -28.77 -3.46 26.38
CA ARG A 236 -29.74 -4.24 25.62
C ARG A 236 -30.98 -3.40 25.34
N SER A 237 -31.51 -3.52 24.14
CA SER A 237 -32.86 -3.10 23.78
C SER A 237 -33.70 -4.33 23.45
N ASP A 238 -35.01 -4.29 23.78
CA ASP A 238 -36.01 -5.31 23.41
C ASP A 238 -37.19 -4.71 22.62
N ASN A 239 -37.02 -3.48 22.10
CA ASN A 239 -38.05 -2.72 21.40
C ASN A 239 -37.53 -2.10 20.08
N GLY A 240 -36.61 -2.78 19.40
CA GLY A 240 -36.02 -2.32 18.16
C GLY A 240 -35.22 -1.02 18.33
N GLY A 241 -34.52 -0.92 19.46
CA GLY A 241 -33.68 0.20 19.83
C GLY A 241 -34.41 1.53 19.95
N ASP A 242 -35.66 1.53 20.44
CA ASP A 242 -36.33 2.74 20.91
C ASP A 242 -35.76 3.15 22.29
N SER A 243 -35.37 2.18 23.13
CA SER A 243 -34.64 2.41 24.38
C SER A 243 -33.71 1.23 24.69
N PHE A 244 -32.56 1.54 25.28
CA PHE A 244 -31.60 0.60 25.85
C PHE A 244 -31.61 0.68 27.37
N TYR A 245 -31.38 -0.46 28.01
CA TYR A 245 -31.11 -0.56 29.42
C TYR A 245 -29.84 -1.38 29.64
N LYS A 246 -29.14 -1.10 30.72
CA LYS A 246 -27.93 -1.83 31.08
C LYS A 246 -28.27 -3.23 31.57
N ILE A 247 -27.58 -4.25 31.08
CA ILE A 247 -27.66 -5.60 31.66
C ILE A 247 -26.95 -5.57 33.01
N THR A 248 -27.69 -5.83 34.08
CA THR A 248 -27.17 -5.92 35.46
C THR A 248 -27.17 -7.37 35.94
N GLY A 249 -26.35 -7.69 36.93
CA GLY A 249 -26.25 -9.04 37.51
C GLY A 249 -24.91 -9.29 38.18
N SER A 250 -24.77 -10.42 38.88
CA SER A 250 -23.48 -10.88 39.40
C SER A 250 -22.62 -11.47 38.27
N GLY A 251 -21.30 -11.25 38.31
CA GLY A 251 -20.34 -11.84 37.36
C GLY A 251 -19.51 -10.81 36.59
N LEU A 252 -19.98 -10.41 35.41
CA LEU A 252 -19.26 -9.47 34.55
C LEU A 252 -19.33 -8.07 35.14
N GLY A 253 -18.16 -7.45 35.32
CA GLY A 253 -18.04 -6.09 35.83
C GLY A 253 -18.58 -5.03 34.86
N ASP A 254 -18.97 -3.90 35.42
CA ASP A 254 -19.47 -2.75 34.68
C ASP A 254 -18.37 -1.87 34.08
N SER A 255 -17.14 -2.02 34.57
CA SER A 255 -15.93 -1.30 34.16
C SER A 255 -14.93 -2.27 33.53
N GLY A 256 -14.12 -1.78 32.59
CA GLY A 256 -13.11 -2.57 31.88
C GLY A 256 -13.20 -2.44 30.37
N SER A 257 -12.31 -3.17 29.69
CA SER A 257 -12.33 -3.32 28.23
C SER A 257 -13.50 -4.20 27.80
N PHE A 258 -14.13 -3.85 26.69
CA PHE A 258 -15.11 -4.66 25.98
C PHE A 258 -14.76 -4.60 24.50
N SER A 259 -14.11 -5.62 23.95
CA SER A 259 -13.55 -5.55 22.59
C SER A 259 -14.52 -6.04 21.52
N SER A 260 -15.32 -7.08 21.80
CA SER A 260 -16.19 -7.70 20.80
C SER A 260 -17.44 -8.29 21.42
N LEU A 261 -18.58 -8.08 20.75
CA LEU A 261 -19.81 -8.83 20.95
C LEU A 261 -20.02 -9.85 19.82
N LYS A 262 -20.56 -11.01 20.16
CA LYS A 262 -21.06 -12.01 19.20
C LYS A 262 -22.37 -12.58 19.72
N PHE A 263 -23.38 -12.72 18.87
CA PHE A 263 -24.64 -13.32 19.26
C PHE A 263 -24.91 -14.55 18.40
N GLN A 264 -25.21 -15.68 19.03
CA GLN A 264 -25.55 -16.91 18.34
C GLN A 264 -26.53 -17.74 19.18
N SER A 265 -27.61 -18.21 18.56
CA SER A 265 -28.56 -19.17 19.14
C SER A 265 -29.02 -18.84 20.57
N GLY A 266 -29.47 -17.59 20.79
CA GLY A 266 -30.00 -17.15 22.08
C GLY A 266 -28.94 -16.81 23.15
N THR A 267 -27.66 -16.87 22.79
CA THR A 267 -26.54 -16.57 23.70
C THR A 267 -25.72 -15.40 23.16
N LEU A 268 -25.49 -14.40 24.02
CA LEU A 268 -24.54 -13.33 23.78
C LEU A 268 -23.17 -13.73 24.34
N TYR A 269 -22.13 -13.61 23.53
CA TYR A 269 -20.74 -13.78 23.92
C TYR A 269 -20.04 -12.43 23.92
N VAL A 270 -19.23 -12.18 24.95
CA VAL A 270 -18.60 -10.88 25.22
C VAL A 270 -17.14 -11.11 25.53
N VAL A 271 -16.27 -10.50 24.72
CA VAL A 271 -14.85 -10.39 25.02
C VAL A 271 -14.64 -9.12 25.83
N ALA A 272 -14.15 -9.28 27.05
CA ALA A 272 -13.88 -8.24 28.03
C ALA A 272 -12.57 -8.55 28.78
N SER A 273 -12.54 -8.46 30.12
CA SER A 273 -11.50 -9.11 30.92
C SER A 273 -11.71 -10.64 30.91
N GLY A 274 -11.32 -11.27 29.80
CA GLY A 274 -11.62 -12.65 29.45
C GLY A 274 -12.87 -12.80 28.58
N LEU A 275 -13.39 -14.01 28.47
CA LEU A 275 -14.56 -14.36 27.66
C LEU A 275 -15.76 -14.72 28.54
N TRP A 276 -16.89 -14.09 28.25
CA TRP A 276 -18.14 -14.26 28.99
C TRP A 276 -19.28 -14.64 28.06
N LYS A 277 -20.27 -15.35 28.59
CA LYS A 277 -21.56 -15.55 27.92
C LYS A 277 -22.75 -15.11 28.77
N TYR A 278 -23.82 -14.72 28.10
CA TYR A 278 -25.08 -14.30 28.69
C TYR A 278 -26.28 -14.95 27.98
N ASN A 279 -27.10 -15.64 28.74
CA ASN A 279 -28.37 -16.26 28.31
C ASN A 279 -29.46 -16.08 29.38
N GLY A 280 -29.42 -14.94 30.10
CA GLY A 280 -30.25 -14.63 31.26
C GLY A 280 -29.41 -14.38 32.53
N SER A 281 -28.21 -14.97 32.61
CA SER A 281 -27.20 -14.69 33.62
C SER A 281 -25.80 -14.69 33.01
N TRP A 282 -24.85 -13.99 33.65
CA TRP A 282 -23.46 -13.97 33.22
C TRP A 282 -22.72 -15.23 33.65
N THR A 283 -22.01 -15.86 32.73
CA THR A 283 -21.08 -16.97 33.02
C THR A 283 -19.71 -16.64 32.44
N ASN A 284 -18.66 -16.68 33.27
CA ASN A 284 -17.29 -16.61 32.80
C ASN A 284 -16.92 -17.96 32.16
N ILE A 285 -16.48 -17.91 30.90
CA ILE A 285 -16.08 -19.08 30.11
C ILE A 285 -14.67 -18.88 29.53
N SER A 286 -13.83 -18.08 30.20
CA SER A 286 -12.51 -17.70 29.70
C SER A 286 -11.59 -18.91 29.56
N PRO A 287 -11.00 -19.16 28.38
CA PRO A 287 -9.82 -20.01 28.29
C PRO A 287 -8.58 -19.31 28.86
N SER A 288 -8.54 -17.98 28.75
CA SER A 288 -7.45 -17.10 29.21
C SER A 288 -8.01 -15.71 29.56
N PRO A 289 -7.46 -15.03 30.58
CA PRO A 289 -7.85 -13.65 30.90
C PRO A 289 -7.56 -12.65 29.77
N ASP A 290 -6.58 -12.95 28.89
CA ASP A 290 -6.16 -12.07 27.78
C ASP A 290 -6.81 -12.45 26.44
N THR A 291 -8.01 -13.03 26.48
CA THR A 291 -8.75 -13.38 25.27
C THR A 291 -8.99 -12.13 24.43
N ALA A 292 -8.51 -12.13 23.19
CA ALA A 292 -8.60 -11.00 22.27
C ALA A 292 -9.84 -11.10 21.37
N SER A 293 -10.17 -12.30 20.88
CA SER A 293 -11.33 -12.53 20.02
C SER A 293 -11.93 -13.92 20.22
N VAL A 294 -13.22 -14.05 19.87
CA VAL A 294 -13.95 -15.33 19.83
C VAL A 294 -14.76 -15.44 18.54
N ALA A 295 -14.75 -16.63 17.94
CA ALA A 295 -15.64 -17.05 16.88
C ALA A 295 -16.57 -18.16 17.41
N VAL A 296 -17.85 -18.07 17.07
CA VAL A 296 -18.88 -19.06 17.45
C VAL A 296 -19.41 -19.68 16.17
N SER A 297 -19.42 -21.01 16.08
CA SER A 297 -19.84 -21.70 14.86
C SER A 297 -21.36 -21.48 14.62
N PRO A 298 -21.77 -20.98 13.44
CA PRO A 298 -23.17 -20.77 13.11
C PRO A 298 -23.99 -22.07 13.06
N SER A 299 -23.36 -23.18 12.67
CA SER A 299 -23.99 -24.50 12.56
C SER A 299 -23.92 -25.33 13.85
N ASN A 300 -23.00 -25.01 14.76
CA ASN A 300 -22.82 -25.72 16.02
C ASN A 300 -22.45 -24.73 17.15
N PRO A 301 -23.42 -24.15 17.86
CA PRO A 301 -23.15 -23.15 18.90
C PRO A 301 -22.33 -23.64 20.10
N SER A 302 -22.13 -24.96 20.24
CA SER A 302 -21.23 -25.53 21.24
C SER A 302 -19.75 -25.48 20.82
N LEU A 303 -19.48 -25.29 19.52
CA LEU A 303 -18.14 -25.13 18.96
C LEU A 303 -17.74 -23.65 18.97
N LEU A 304 -16.75 -23.33 19.81
CA LEU A 304 -16.16 -22.00 19.93
C LEU A 304 -14.67 -22.08 19.66
N ILE A 305 -14.15 -21.02 19.05
CA ILE A 305 -12.72 -20.81 18.88
C ILE A 305 -12.39 -19.45 19.48
N ALA A 306 -11.51 -19.43 20.47
CA ALA A 306 -11.03 -18.22 21.10
C ALA A 306 -9.54 -18.06 20.83
N ILE A 307 -9.09 -16.81 20.70
CA ILE A 307 -7.68 -16.49 20.50
C ILE A 307 -7.26 -15.41 21.48
N GLN A 308 -6.09 -15.59 22.10
CA GLN A 308 -5.43 -14.62 22.97
C GLN A 308 -4.59 -13.65 22.15
N HIS A 309 -4.30 -12.46 22.69
CA HIS A 309 -3.15 -11.68 22.21
C HIS A 309 -1.88 -12.55 22.15
N GLY A 310 -1.10 -12.40 21.08
CA GLY A 310 0.06 -13.25 20.80
C GLY A 310 -0.28 -14.57 20.09
N GLY A 311 -1.55 -14.80 19.74
CA GLY A 311 -1.98 -15.86 18.83
C GLY A 311 -2.35 -17.20 19.46
N ASN A 312 -2.34 -17.34 20.79
CA ASN A 312 -2.68 -18.61 21.43
C ASN A 312 -4.15 -18.94 21.19
N ILE A 313 -4.41 -20.10 20.57
CA ILE A 313 -5.74 -20.50 20.12
C ILE A 313 -6.30 -21.61 21.02
N TYR A 314 -7.59 -21.51 21.32
CA TYR A 314 -8.32 -22.43 22.17
C TYR A 314 -9.61 -22.85 21.49
N ARG A 315 -9.95 -24.14 21.58
CA ARG A 315 -11.23 -24.69 21.12
C ARG A 315 -12.07 -25.15 22.29
N SER A 316 -13.36 -24.85 22.23
CA SER A 316 -14.38 -25.51 23.06
C SER A 316 -15.38 -26.23 22.17
N THR A 317 -15.76 -27.44 22.56
CA THR A 317 -16.88 -28.19 21.96
C THR A 317 -18.07 -28.30 22.92
N THR A 318 -18.00 -27.62 24.07
CA THR A 318 -18.97 -27.69 25.17
C THR A 318 -19.62 -26.33 25.46
N GLY A 319 -19.56 -25.39 24.52
CA GLY A 319 -20.13 -24.06 24.72
C GLY A 319 -19.36 -23.20 25.74
N GLY A 320 -18.04 -23.42 25.84
CA GLY A 320 -17.12 -22.66 26.69
C GLY A 320 -16.91 -23.21 28.10
N SER A 321 -17.50 -24.35 28.48
CA SER A 321 -17.29 -24.93 29.82
C SER A 321 -15.94 -25.65 29.96
N GLN A 322 -15.36 -26.10 28.85
CA GLN A 322 -14.06 -26.75 28.77
C GLN A 322 -13.34 -26.25 27.51
N TRP A 323 -12.02 -26.09 27.61
CA TRP A 323 -11.17 -25.60 26.53
C TRP A 323 -9.98 -26.49 26.31
N THR A 324 -9.60 -26.66 25.06
CA THR A 324 -8.37 -27.31 24.62
C THR A 324 -7.53 -26.27 23.91
N GLN A 325 -6.31 -26.02 24.39
CA GLN A 325 -5.35 -25.20 23.65
C GLN A 325 -4.87 -25.97 22.41
N LEU A 326 -4.84 -25.31 21.27
CA LEU A 326 -4.37 -25.88 20.01
C LEU A 326 -2.98 -25.33 19.70
N SER A 327 -2.15 -26.10 19.01
CA SER A 327 -0.96 -25.57 18.34
C SER A 327 -1.33 -24.88 17.04
N ARG A 328 -0.41 -24.07 16.52
CA ARG A 328 -0.61 -23.28 15.30
C ARG A 328 0.63 -23.34 14.42
N ASP A 329 0.40 -23.54 13.14
CA ASP A 329 1.39 -23.40 12.08
C ASP A 329 0.89 -22.40 11.03
N ARG A 330 1.78 -21.97 10.15
CA ARG A 330 1.45 -21.09 9.02
C ARG A 330 2.04 -21.60 7.72
N THR A 331 1.29 -21.40 6.64
CA THR A 331 1.75 -21.62 5.27
C THR A 331 1.29 -20.46 4.38
N ALA A 332 2.12 -20.06 3.44
CA ALA A 332 1.79 -19.00 2.48
C ALA A 332 2.39 -19.33 1.11
N SER A 333 1.53 -19.54 0.13
CA SER A 333 1.92 -19.81 -1.26
C SER A 333 1.59 -18.65 -2.19
N ASP A 334 0.67 -17.77 -1.79
CA ASP A 334 0.23 -16.61 -2.54
C ASP A 334 1.20 -15.43 -2.36
N VAL A 335 1.63 -15.15 -1.12
CA VAL A 335 2.66 -14.16 -0.77
C VAL A 335 3.76 -14.88 0.04
N PRO A 336 4.82 -15.41 -0.62
CA PRO A 336 5.65 -16.44 -0.01
C PRO A 336 6.46 -16.00 1.21
N TRP A 337 6.86 -14.72 1.30
CA TRP A 337 7.62 -14.22 2.45
C TRP A 337 6.85 -14.32 3.79
N LEU A 338 5.51 -14.39 3.78
CA LEU A 338 4.69 -14.56 4.98
C LEU A 338 4.91 -15.93 5.66
N ALA A 339 5.31 -16.95 4.91
CA ALA A 339 5.68 -18.25 5.48
C ALA A 339 7.08 -18.22 6.10
N TRP A 340 7.96 -17.34 5.62
CA TRP A 340 9.35 -17.25 6.02
C TRP A 340 9.59 -16.29 7.20
N THR A 341 8.82 -15.21 7.30
CA THR A 341 8.97 -14.19 8.35
C THR A 341 8.75 -14.75 9.75
N ASP A 342 9.54 -14.28 10.73
CA ASP A 342 9.26 -14.51 12.15
C ASP A 342 8.02 -13.71 12.52
N GLU A 343 7.02 -14.44 13.01
CA GLU A 343 5.78 -13.89 13.52
C GLU A 343 5.30 -14.81 14.65
N SER A 344 6.21 -15.19 15.53
CA SER A 344 5.92 -16.05 16.70
C SER A 344 4.83 -15.44 17.60
N TRP A 345 4.85 -14.12 17.76
CA TRP A 345 3.79 -13.34 18.40
C TRP A 345 2.80 -12.82 17.36
N MET A 346 1.66 -13.48 17.22
CA MET A 346 0.67 -13.08 16.22
C MET A 346 -0.24 -11.97 16.74
N SER A 347 -0.28 -10.84 16.03
CA SER A 347 -1.21 -9.75 16.33
C SER A 347 -2.63 -10.16 15.98
N VAL A 348 -3.61 -9.83 16.82
CA VAL A 348 -4.99 -10.31 16.64
C VAL A 348 -5.93 -9.15 16.34
N GLY A 349 -6.51 -9.15 15.14
CA GLY A 349 -7.66 -8.34 14.77
C GLY A 349 -8.95 -9.02 15.26
N ASN A 350 -9.44 -10.00 14.51
CA ASN A 350 -10.57 -10.83 14.92
C ASN A 350 -10.56 -12.24 14.31
N LEU A 351 -11.43 -13.11 14.84
CA LEU A 351 -11.74 -14.43 14.29
C LEU A 351 -13.21 -14.51 13.91
N VAL A 352 -13.51 -15.09 12.75
CA VAL A 352 -14.88 -15.28 12.26
C VAL A 352 -15.01 -16.65 11.60
N PHE A 353 -16.11 -17.36 11.87
CA PHE A 353 -16.48 -18.56 11.12
C PHE A 353 -17.06 -18.17 9.76
N ASP A 354 -16.70 -18.92 8.72
CA ASP A 354 -17.44 -18.86 7.47
C ASP A 354 -18.87 -19.42 7.69
N PRO A 355 -19.94 -18.64 7.44
CA PRO A 355 -21.30 -19.04 7.75
C PRO A 355 -21.83 -20.15 6.83
N VAL A 356 -21.20 -20.38 5.68
CA VAL A 356 -21.60 -21.42 4.72
C VAL A 356 -20.59 -22.57 4.64
N ALA A 357 -19.40 -22.42 5.23
CA ALA A 357 -18.40 -23.48 5.36
C ALA A 357 -18.11 -23.74 6.86
N PRO A 358 -18.81 -24.70 7.50
CA PRO A 358 -18.89 -24.82 8.96
C PRO A 358 -17.56 -25.09 9.69
N ASN A 359 -16.54 -25.57 8.97
CA ASN A 359 -15.20 -25.80 9.52
C ASN A 359 -14.19 -24.70 9.14
N ARG A 360 -14.56 -23.74 8.29
CA ARG A 360 -13.64 -22.68 7.86
C ARG A 360 -13.66 -21.52 8.84
N LEU A 361 -12.46 -21.11 9.27
CA LEU A 361 -12.24 -19.86 10.00
C LEU A 361 -11.49 -18.85 9.13
N TRP A 362 -11.77 -17.60 9.42
CA TRP A 362 -11.05 -16.42 8.96
C TRP A 362 -10.37 -15.76 10.15
N PHE A 363 -9.14 -15.31 9.95
CA PHE A 363 -8.33 -14.65 10.95
C PHE A 363 -7.69 -13.38 10.38
N ALA A 364 -8.06 -12.24 10.98
CA ALA A 364 -7.44 -10.95 10.72
C ALA A 364 -6.24 -10.75 11.66
N GLU A 365 -5.07 -10.49 11.09
CA GLU A 365 -3.79 -10.58 11.77
C GLU A 365 -2.85 -9.42 11.32
N GLY A 366 -1.76 -9.20 12.06
CA GLY A 366 -0.82 -8.08 11.88
C GLY A 366 -0.05 -8.04 10.57
N ILE A 367 0.00 -9.14 9.82
CA ILE A 367 0.63 -9.22 8.50
C ILE A 367 -0.33 -9.71 7.41
N GLY A 368 -1.64 -9.74 7.67
CA GLY A 368 -2.63 -10.08 6.67
C GLY A 368 -3.83 -10.89 7.14
N VAL A 369 -4.47 -11.56 6.19
CA VAL A 369 -5.61 -12.46 6.39
C VAL A 369 -5.16 -13.92 6.26
N TRP A 370 -5.65 -14.74 7.18
CA TRP A 370 -5.40 -16.17 7.22
C TRP A 370 -6.70 -16.96 7.27
N THR A 371 -6.68 -18.17 6.73
CA THR A 371 -7.82 -19.09 6.78
C THR A 371 -7.38 -20.48 7.22
N THR A 372 -8.30 -21.26 7.78
CA THR A 372 -8.05 -22.67 8.09
C THR A 372 -9.34 -23.46 8.06
N THR A 373 -9.25 -24.76 7.78
CA THR A 373 -10.34 -25.74 7.95
C THR A 373 -10.06 -26.77 9.04
N ASP A 374 -8.86 -26.73 9.64
CA ASP A 374 -8.30 -27.82 10.46
C ASP A 374 -8.68 -27.68 11.93
N ILE A 375 -9.82 -27.03 12.19
CA ILE A 375 -10.25 -26.63 13.54
C ILE A 375 -10.62 -27.80 14.44
N GLN A 376 -10.70 -29.02 13.90
CA GLN A 376 -10.94 -30.26 14.64
C GLN A 376 -9.65 -30.93 15.10
N ASP A 377 -8.51 -30.53 14.54
CA ASP A 377 -7.22 -31.11 14.85
C ASP A 377 -6.62 -30.47 16.11
N SER A 378 -5.60 -31.10 16.69
CA SER A 378 -4.81 -30.49 17.77
C SER A 378 -3.84 -29.42 17.24
N ASN A 379 -3.53 -29.47 15.94
CA ASN A 379 -2.67 -28.52 15.25
C ASN A 379 -3.46 -27.80 14.16
N VAL A 380 -3.55 -26.48 14.25
CA VAL A 380 -4.24 -25.64 13.26
C VAL A 380 -3.21 -25.10 12.28
N THR A 381 -3.36 -25.43 10.99
CA THR A 381 -2.56 -24.80 9.95
C THR A 381 -3.30 -23.59 9.38
N TRP A 382 -2.74 -22.40 9.57
CA TRP A 382 -3.21 -21.17 8.94
C TRP A 382 -2.64 -21.06 7.53
N THR A 383 -3.50 -20.88 6.55
CA THR A 383 -3.15 -20.66 5.14
C THR A 383 -3.38 -19.20 4.80
N SER A 384 -2.35 -18.53 4.28
CA SER A 384 -2.43 -17.15 3.82
C SER A 384 -3.44 -16.98 2.68
N LEU A 385 -4.16 -15.86 2.70
CA LEU A 385 -4.93 -15.36 1.56
C LEU A 385 -4.82 -13.83 1.55
N ASN A 386 -3.79 -13.33 0.90
CA ASN A 386 -3.32 -11.95 0.94
C ASN A 386 -2.96 -11.35 -0.41
N ALA A 387 -2.91 -12.15 -1.49
CA ALA A 387 -2.72 -11.60 -2.83
C ALA A 387 -3.68 -10.43 -3.08
N GLY A 388 -3.16 -9.30 -3.57
CA GLY A 388 -3.92 -8.06 -3.78
C GLY A 388 -4.03 -7.12 -2.57
N ILE A 389 -3.68 -7.56 -1.35
CA ILE A 389 -3.46 -6.64 -0.22
C ILE A 389 -2.04 -6.07 -0.34
N GLU A 390 -1.93 -4.75 -0.23
CA GLU A 390 -0.65 -4.02 -0.15
C GLU A 390 -0.80 -3.01 0.98
N GLU A 391 -0.15 -3.24 2.12
CA GLU A 391 -0.43 -2.45 3.33
C GLU A 391 0.81 -2.00 4.11
N MET A 392 2.01 -2.18 3.55
CA MET A 392 3.23 -1.73 4.20
C MET A 392 3.43 -0.21 4.08
N VAL A 393 4.03 0.39 5.10
CA VAL A 393 4.39 1.81 5.14
C VAL A 393 5.78 2.00 4.52
N SER A 394 5.82 2.69 3.38
CA SER A 394 7.05 2.91 2.62
C SER A 394 7.91 4.02 3.21
N ASN A 395 9.21 3.79 3.32
CA ASN A 395 10.18 4.78 3.77
C ASN A 395 11.14 5.23 2.67
N ASP A 396 11.64 4.32 1.83
CA ASP A 396 12.53 4.74 0.74
C ASP A 396 12.60 3.69 -0.38
N VAL A 397 13.13 4.10 -1.53
CA VAL A 397 13.42 3.22 -2.65
C VAL A 397 14.67 3.68 -3.39
N VAL A 398 15.51 2.72 -3.76
CA VAL A 398 16.62 2.94 -4.70
C VAL A 398 16.49 2.00 -5.88
N ALA A 399 16.77 2.51 -7.08
CA ALA A 399 16.91 1.72 -8.30
C ALA A 399 18.25 2.05 -8.97
N PRO A 400 19.39 1.50 -8.47
CA PRO A 400 20.71 1.85 -8.98
C PRO A 400 20.91 1.46 -10.46
N PRO A 401 21.80 2.14 -11.20
CA PRO A 401 22.13 1.76 -12.58
C PRO A 401 22.61 0.30 -12.69
N GLY A 402 22.05 -0.45 -13.63
CA GLY A 402 22.30 -1.88 -13.84
C GLY A 402 21.66 -2.81 -12.79
N GLY A 403 20.95 -2.26 -11.80
CA GLY A 403 20.35 -2.98 -10.69
C GLY A 403 18.85 -3.23 -10.81
N LYS A 404 18.26 -3.73 -9.73
CA LYS A 404 16.80 -3.86 -9.53
C LYS A 404 16.37 -2.97 -8.36
N PRO A 405 15.08 -2.59 -8.28
CA PRO A 405 14.64 -1.75 -7.19
C PRO A 405 14.70 -2.49 -5.85
N VAL A 406 15.18 -1.78 -4.83
CA VAL A 406 15.16 -2.19 -3.43
C VAL A 406 14.29 -1.19 -2.67
N THR A 407 13.28 -1.69 -1.98
CA THR A 407 12.30 -0.89 -1.22
C THR A 407 12.50 -1.06 0.27
N ALA A 408 12.39 0.03 1.02
CA ALA A 408 12.44 0.06 2.48
C ALA A 408 11.07 0.34 3.08
N PHE A 409 10.71 -0.41 4.13
CA PHE A 409 9.45 -0.25 4.85
C PHE A 409 9.63 -0.23 6.37
N TRP A 410 8.54 0.17 7.03
CA TRP A 410 8.29 -0.24 8.41
C TRP A 410 7.98 -1.72 8.52
N ASP A 411 8.32 -2.28 9.69
CA ASP A 411 7.97 -3.61 10.18
C ASP A 411 8.63 -4.78 9.42
N ARG A 412 8.72 -4.69 8.08
CA ARG A 412 9.46 -5.62 7.23
C ARG A 412 10.51 -4.82 6.44
N PRO A 413 11.79 -4.93 6.81
CA PRO A 413 12.78 -3.90 6.51
C PRO A 413 12.99 -3.66 5.01
N LEU A 414 13.59 -4.62 4.29
CA LEU A 414 13.99 -4.42 2.89
C LEU A 414 13.46 -5.53 1.98
N PHE A 415 13.06 -5.16 0.77
CA PHE A 415 12.71 -6.13 -0.28
C PHE A 415 13.48 -5.84 -1.57
N TYR A 416 14.12 -6.88 -2.10
CA TYR A 416 14.76 -6.88 -3.42
C TYR A 416 13.78 -7.42 -4.46
N HIS A 417 13.46 -6.61 -5.46
CA HIS A 417 12.44 -6.94 -6.47
C HIS A 417 13.09 -7.44 -7.77
N ALA A 418 13.51 -8.71 -7.78
CA ALA A 418 14.07 -9.36 -8.96
C ALA A 418 13.10 -9.34 -10.15
N ASN A 419 11.81 -9.54 -9.86
CA ASN A 419 10.68 -9.45 -10.77
C ASN A 419 9.61 -8.57 -10.12
N LEU A 420 9.18 -7.51 -10.80
CA LEU A 420 8.24 -6.52 -10.25
C LEU A 420 6.81 -7.05 -10.13
N ASP A 421 6.49 -8.12 -10.87
CA ASP A 421 5.15 -8.70 -10.95
C ASP A 421 5.00 -9.98 -10.10
N ALA A 422 6.01 -10.28 -9.28
CA ALA A 422 6.02 -11.44 -8.38
C ALA A 422 6.33 -11.00 -6.94
N TYR A 423 5.63 -11.58 -5.98
CA TYR A 423 5.91 -11.35 -4.56
C TYR A 423 7.27 -11.94 -4.17
N PRO A 424 8.13 -11.19 -3.46
CA PRO A 424 9.38 -11.71 -2.94
C PRO A 424 9.18 -12.90 -2.00
N ALA A 425 10.17 -13.80 -1.95
CA ALA A 425 10.15 -14.94 -1.05
C ALA A 425 10.67 -14.63 0.35
N THR A 426 11.41 -13.53 0.51
CA THR A 426 12.00 -13.09 1.78
C THR A 426 12.09 -11.57 1.83
N HIS A 427 12.24 -11.04 3.04
CA HIS A 427 12.71 -9.68 3.29
C HIS A 427 14.12 -9.74 3.91
N GLN A 428 14.85 -8.62 3.90
CA GLN A 428 16.27 -8.56 4.25
C GLN A 428 16.53 -7.59 5.40
N PRO A 429 17.47 -7.86 6.30
CA PRO A 429 18.51 -8.91 6.21
C PRO A 429 18.15 -10.24 6.87
N SER A 430 17.01 -10.31 7.57
CA SER A 430 16.62 -11.48 8.34
C SER A 430 15.09 -11.57 8.45
N ALA A 431 14.58 -12.71 8.92
CA ALA A 431 13.15 -12.91 9.11
C ALA A 431 12.54 -12.06 10.25
N ARG A 432 13.36 -11.29 10.99
CA ARG A 432 12.92 -10.53 12.16
C ARG A 432 12.02 -9.35 11.77
N PHE A 433 11.14 -9.04 12.70
CA PHE A 433 10.34 -7.84 12.72
C PHE A 433 11.25 -6.61 12.95
N SER A 434 11.42 -5.77 11.93
CA SER A 434 12.38 -4.65 11.91
C SER A 434 11.99 -3.63 10.85
N SER A 435 12.46 -2.39 10.97
CA SER A 435 12.14 -1.33 10.01
C SER A 435 13.41 -0.85 9.33
N ALA A 436 13.36 -0.67 8.01
CA ALA A 436 14.40 0.04 7.28
C ALA A 436 13.95 1.48 7.06
N TRP A 437 14.82 2.42 7.43
CA TRP A 437 14.50 3.84 7.39
C TRP A 437 14.89 4.50 6.08
N ASP A 438 16.07 4.15 5.58
CA ASP A 438 16.69 4.86 4.49
C ASP A 438 17.69 3.95 3.74
N LEU A 439 17.86 4.25 2.45
CA LEU A 439 18.71 3.53 1.53
C LEU A 439 19.60 4.51 0.76
N ASP A 440 20.86 4.13 0.54
CA ASP A 440 21.71 4.83 -0.42
C ASP A 440 22.59 3.83 -1.17
N TYR A 441 23.09 4.23 -2.34
CA TYR A 441 24.01 3.43 -3.15
C TYR A 441 25.21 4.24 -3.60
N SER A 442 26.36 3.57 -3.72
CA SER A 442 27.59 4.23 -4.19
C SER A 442 27.50 4.45 -5.71
N ALA A 443 27.51 5.71 -6.16
CA ALA A 443 27.23 6.08 -7.54
C ALA A 443 28.12 5.37 -8.59
N ASN A 444 29.41 5.22 -8.31
CA ASN A 444 30.39 4.53 -9.18
C ASN A 444 30.53 3.03 -8.86
N ASN A 445 29.86 2.54 -7.82
CA ASN A 445 29.77 1.12 -7.47
C ASN A 445 28.30 0.75 -7.17
N PRO A 446 27.40 0.78 -8.17
CA PRO A 446 25.95 0.75 -7.93
C PRO A 446 25.41 -0.54 -7.30
N ASN A 447 26.21 -1.61 -7.23
CA ASN A 447 25.89 -2.83 -6.47
C ASN A 447 26.15 -2.67 -4.96
N PHE A 448 26.85 -1.63 -4.53
CA PHE A 448 27.10 -1.34 -3.13
C PHE A 448 26.01 -0.44 -2.56
N LEU A 449 25.20 -0.98 -1.66
CA LEU A 449 24.11 -0.27 -0.99
C LEU A 449 24.38 -0.20 0.51
N VAL A 450 23.82 0.80 1.18
CA VAL A 450 23.79 0.93 2.64
C VAL A 450 22.37 1.16 3.12
N ALA A 451 22.05 0.70 4.32
CA ALA A 451 20.73 0.88 4.92
C ALA A 451 20.80 1.06 6.43
N THR A 452 19.88 1.87 6.94
CA THR A 452 19.60 2.00 8.38
C THR A 452 18.42 1.10 8.74
N ILE A 453 18.68 0.11 9.61
CA ILE A 453 17.70 -0.94 9.95
C ILE A 453 17.71 -1.18 11.46
N SER A 454 16.54 -1.15 12.08
CA SER A 454 16.38 -1.36 13.52
C SER A 454 15.14 -2.17 13.88
N ASP A 455 15.27 -3.00 14.91
CA ASP A 455 14.16 -3.69 15.57
C ASP A 455 13.40 -2.69 16.45
N HIS A 456 12.14 -2.44 16.10
CA HIS A 456 11.34 -1.41 16.75
C HIS A 456 10.52 -1.94 17.95
N ARG A 457 10.73 -3.19 18.38
CA ARG A 457 10.06 -3.71 19.57
C ARG A 457 10.59 -3.11 20.87
N PHE A 458 11.80 -2.52 20.85
CA PHE A 458 12.54 -1.92 21.98
C PHE A 458 12.77 -2.83 23.21
N CYS A 459 12.01 -3.92 23.36
CA CYS A 459 12.10 -4.88 24.45
C CYS A 459 13.18 -5.95 24.22
N CYS A 460 13.66 -6.11 22.99
CA CYS A 460 14.58 -7.19 22.59
C CYS A 460 16.04 -6.75 22.52
N GLU A 461 16.40 -5.53 22.90
CA GLU A 461 17.76 -4.98 22.73
C GLU A 461 18.86 -5.83 23.35
N SER A 462 18.55 -6.53 24.45
CA SER A 462 19.48 -7.41 25.15
C SER A 462 19.89 -8.65 24.36
N ASP A 463 19.20 -8.98 23.26
CA ASP A 463 19.52 -10.14 22.42
C ASP A 463 20.64 -9.88 21.39
N GLY A 464 21.11 -8.63 21.29
CA GLY A 464 22.20 -8.22 20.38
C GLY A 464 21.82 -8.14 18.90
N GLN A 465 20.54 -8.30 18.55
CA GLN A 465 20.03 -8.27 17.17
C GLN A 465 19.18 -7.03 16.86
N ALA A 466 19.03 -6.11 17.81
CA ALA A 466 18.20 -4.91 17.65
C ALA A 466 18.71 -3.92 16.58
N TYR A 467 19.96 -4.09 16.14
CA TYR A 467 20.61 -3.26 15.15
C TYR A 467 21.05 -4.12 13.98
N SER A 468 20.40 -3.93 12.83
CA SER A 468 20.68 -4.70 11.62
C SER A 468 21.12 -3.81 10.45
N SER A 469 21.38 -2.52 10.72
CA SER A 469 21.96 -1.59 9.76
C SER A 469 23.25 -2.15 9.18
N GLY A 470 23.47 -1.93 7.89
CA GLY A 470 24.55 -2.59 7.19
C GLY A 470 24.67 -2.18 5.75
N TYR A 471 25.32 -3.04 4.98
CA TYR A 471 25.59 -2.82 3.57
C TYR A 471 25.35 -4.08 2.76
N SER A 472 25.08 -3.89 1.47
CA SER A 472 25.06 -4.94 0.45
C SER A 472 26.18 -4.69 -0.55
N THR A 473 26.71 -5.75 -1.15
CA THR A 473 27.69 -5.68 -2.25
C THR A 473 27.16 -6.27 -3.55
N ASP A 474 25.90 -6.71 -3.58
CA ASP A 474 25.29 -7.46 -4.69
C ASP A 474 23.97 -6.84 -5.16
N GLY A 475 23.80 -5.53 -4.95
CA GLY A 475 22.62 -4.79 -5.38
C GLY A 475 21.41 -4.94 -4.45
N GLY A 476 21.62 -5.33 -3.20
CA GLY A 476 20.58 -5.48 -2.18
C GLY A 476 19.97 -6.88 -2.07
N GLN A 477 20.55 -7.87 -2.74
CA GLN A 477 20.10 -9.27 -2.66
C GLN A 477 20.45 -9.90 -1.32
N SER A 478 21.64 -9.60 -0.80
CA SER A 478 22.09 -9.99 0.53
C SER A 478 22.72 -8.82 1.27
N TRP A 479 22.70 -8.89 2.61
CA TRP A 479 23.08 -7.78 3.48
C TRP A 479 24.02 -8.26 4.60
N THR A 480 25.05 -7.46 4.86
CA THR A 480 26.02 -7.67 5.94
C THR A 480 25.84 -6.56 6.98
N PRO A 481 25.53 -6.89 8.24
CA PRO A 481 25.49 -5.90 9.31
C PRO A 481 26.83 -5.20 9.48
N PHE A 482 26.81 -3.92 9.88
CA PHE A 482 28.05 -3.23 10.26
C PHE A 482 28.70 -3.91 11.47
N ALA A 483 30.03 -4.01 11.46
CA ALA A 483 30.78 -4.67 12.54
C ALA A 483 30.69 -3.93 13.88
N SER A 484 30.47 -2.62 13.87
CA SER A 484 30.00 -1.85 15.03
C SER A 484 28.99 -0.79 14.59
N GLN A 485 28.20 -0.29 15.54
CA GLN A 485 27.22 0.76 15.30
C GLN A 485 27.21 1.77 16.45
N PRO A 486 27.00 3.07 16.19
CA PRO A 486 26.71 4.03 17.24
C PRO A 486 25.46 3.62 18.02
N ALA A 487 25.42 3.91 19.33
CA ALA A 487 24.24 3.59 20.16
C ALA A 487 22.94 4.26 19.66
N ASP A 488 23.06 5.40 18.98
CA ASP A 488 21.94 6.14 18.37
C ASP A 488 21.60 5.66 16.94
N MET A 489 22.22 4.58 16.43
CA MET A 489 21.95 4.01 15.11
C MET A 489 20.68 3.15 15.08
N ARG A 490 19.52 3.81 15.24
CA ARG A 490 18.20 3.16 15.14
C ARG A 490 17.44 3.57 13.89
N PHE A 491 17.17 4.87 13.81
CA PHE A 491 16.43 5.48 12.73
C PHE A 491 17.21 6.70 12.28
N GLY A 492 17.15 6.99 11.00
CA GLY A 492 17.85 8.12 10.43
C GLY A 492 18.27 7.88 9.00
N ASN A 493 18.95 8.87 8.45
CA ASN A 493 19.34 8.97 7.07
C ASN A 493 20.83 8.62 6.94
N ILE A 494 21.21 7.88 5.91
CA ILE A 494 22.55 7.35 5.67
C ILE A 494 22.96 7.67 4.25
N ALA A 495 24.24 7.99 4.05
CA ALA A 495 24.77 8.26 2.73
C ALA A 495 26.15 7.61 2.54
N VAL A 496 26.42 7.09 1.35
CA VAL A 496 27.71 6.46 0.99
C VAL A 496 28.40 7.27 -0.10
N ALA A 497 29.72 7.41 0.00
CA ALA A 497 30.50 8.17 -0.95
C ALA A 497 30.38 7.62 -2.40
N ALA A 498 30.56 8.51 -3.38
CA ALA A 498 30.41 8.20 -4.81
C ALA A 498 31.23 6.97 -5.25
N SER A 499 32.45 6.80 -4.74
CA SER A 499 33.36 5.71 -5.11
C SER A 499 33.91 4.95 -3.91
N ASP A 500 34.23 5.64 -2.82
CA ASP A 500 34.81 5.01 -1.63
C ASP A 500 33.72 4.31 -0.78
N THR A 501 33.48 3.03 -1.07
CA THR A 501 32.53 2.17 -0.32
C THR A 501 32.94 1.89 1.14
N GLN A 502 34.06 2.44 1.61
CA GLN A 502 34.42 2.45 3.03
C GLN A 502 33.88 3.69 3.75
N ASN A 503 33.55 4.74 3.00
CA ASN A 503 33.17 6.03 3.55
C ASN A 503 31.65 6.23 3.55
N ILE A 504 31.08 6.24 4.75
CA ILE A 504 29.64 6.34 4.98
C ILE A 504 29.40 7.40 6.06
N VAL A 505 28.38 8.24 5.88
CA VAL A 505 27.91 9.22 6.86
C VAL A 505 26.51 8.81 7.31
N TYR A 506 26.25 8.89 8.61
CA TYR A 506 24.98 8.57 9.22
C TYR A 506 24.47 9.76 10.04
N LEU A 507 23.22 10.15 9.78
CA LEU A 507 22.48 11.16 10.51
C LEU A 507 21.33 10.49 11.29
N PRO A 508 21.47 10.28 12.61
CA PRO A 508 20.39 9.72 13.42
C PRO A 508 19.22 10.67 13.61
N THR A 509 18.03 10.13 13.92
CA THR A 509 16.87 10.91 14.39
C THR A 509 17.05 11.40 15.84
N SER A 510 16.04 12.12 16.35
CA SER A 510 15.91 12.57 17.74
C SER A 510 16.97 13.56 18.21
N ASN A 511 17.39 14.48 17.33
CA ASN A 511 18.40 15.50 17.63
C ASN A 511 19.68 14.88 18.21
N ARG A 512 20.20 13.84 17.57
CA ARG A 512 21.38 13.08 18.01
C ARG A 512 22.60 13.39 17.16
N THR A 513 23.77 12.97 17.65
CA THR A 513 25.07 13.19 17.04
C THR A 513 25.19 12.50 15.68
N PRO A 514 25.52 13.19 14.58
CA PRO A 514 25.87 12.55 13.32
C PRO A 514 27.22 11.82 13.42
N PHE A 515 27.43 10.80 12.60
CA PHE A 515 28.66 10.02 12.59
C PHE A 515 29.17 9.82 11.17
N TYR A 516 30.48 9.61 11.03
CA TYR A 516 31.06 9.04 9.82
C TYR A 516 31.87 7.79 10.13
N THR A 517 32.07 6.97 9.11
CA THR A 517 33.03 5.87 9.09
C THR A 517 33.87 5.96 7.82
N ASN A 518 35.11 5.49 7.89
CA ASN A 518 36.04 5.33 6.77
C ASN A 518 36.54 3.88 6.65
N ASN A 519 35.88 2.95 7.35
CA ASN A 519 36.20 1.53 7.39
C ASN A 519 34.92 0.68 7.37
N ARG A 520 33.91 1.16 6.63
CA ARG A 520 32.64 0.46 6.38
C ARG A 520 31.95 -0.02 7.66
N GLY A 521 31.89 0.87 8.64
CA GLY A 521 31.19 0.61 9.90
C GLY A 521 31.93 -0.34 10.85
N ALA A 522 33.23 -0.59 10.66
CA ALA A 522 34.03 -1.24 11.70
C ALA A 522 34.20 -0.33 12.92
N SER A 523 34.28 0.99 12.72
CA SER A 523 34.19 2.02 13.77
C SER A 523 33.52 3.28 13.24
N TRP A 524 32.94 4.06 14.15
CA TRP A 524 32.25 5.31 13.85
C TRP A 524 32.83 6.46 14.66
N THR A 525 33.00 7.62 14.02
CA THR A 525 33.52 8.84 14.64
C THR A 525 32.40 9.88 14.70
N PRO A 526 32.13 10.50 15.87
CA PRO A 526 31.11 11.52 16.01
C PRO A 526 31.50 12.81 15.26
N ILE A 527 30.51 13.47 14.69
CA ILE A 527 30.63 14.74 13.98
C ILE A 527 30.09 15.86 14.88
N ILE A 528 30.89 16.92 15.05
CA ILE A 528 30.43 18.19 15.62
C ILE A 528 30.40 19.22 14.50
N LEU A 529 29.20 19.73 14.19
CA LEU A 529 29.02 20.72 13.14
C LEU A 529 29.45 22.11 13.63
N PRO A 530 30.24 22.87 12.85
CA PRO A 530 30.67 24.19 13.28
C PRO A 530 29.51 25.13 13.62
N GLY A 531 29.66 25.87 14.72
CA GLY A 531 28.66 26.79 15.23
C GLY A 531 27.56 26.14 16.08
N THR A 532 27.58 24.82 16.25
CA THR A 532 26.60 24.08 17.07
C THR A 532 27.21 23.47 18.33
N GLU A 533 28.47 23.74 18.64
CA GLU A 533 29.29 23.07 19.67
C GLU A 533 28.69 23.10 21.08
N SER A 534 27.78 24.06 21.36
CA SER A 534 27.06 24.23 22.63
C SER A 534 25.61 23.71 22.60
N SER A 535 25.18 23.05 21.52
CA SER A 535 23.80 22.61 21.33
C SER A 535 23.61 21.23 21.98
N TYR A 536 23.08 21.21 23.20
CA TYR A 536 22.76 19.97 23.92
C TYR A 536 21.32 20.00 24.42
N ASP A 537 20.70 18.84 24.52
CA ASP A 537 19.40 18.68 25.17
C ASP A 537 19.52 18.69 26.71
N SER A 538 18.38 18.59 27.39
CA SER A 538 18.32 18.58 28.86
C SER A 538 19.05 17.38 29.50
N ASP A 539 19.29 16.33 28.74
CA ASP A 539 19.99 15.11 29.18
C ASP A 539 21.49 15.18 28.86
N GLY A 540 21.98 16.31 28.34
CA GLY A 540 23.38 16.52 27.97
C GLY A 540 23.80 15.81 26.69
N LYS A 541 22.86 15.39 25.84
CA LYS A 541 23.15 14.79 24.53
C LYS A 541 23.24 15.87 23.46
N TYR A 542 24.28 15.77 22.61
CA TYR A 542 24.55 16.74 21.57
C TYR A 542 23.44 16.73 20.49
N ASN A 543 22.91 17.92 20.19
CA ASN A 543 21.97 18.16 19.12
C ASN A 543 22.72 18.53 17.84
N GLY A 544 22.97 17.53 17.00
CA GLY A 544 23.65 17.72 15.72
C GLY A 544 22.74 18.07 14.55
N GLY A 545 21.52 18.55 14.82
CA GLY A 545 20.67 19.12 13.78
C GLY A 545 19.77 18.15 13.02
N SER A 546 19.61 16.93 13.52
CA SER A 546 18.51 16.07 13.09
C SER A 546 17.17 16.54 13.64
N HIS A 547 16.08 15.77 13.46
CA HIS A 547 14.73 16.16 13.89
C HIS A 547 14.23 15.35 15.09
N PHE A 548 13.26 15.89 15.83
CA PHE A 548 12.52 15.15 16.85
C PHE A 548 11.56 14.15 16.19
N ALA A 549 11.35 13.02 16.85
CA ALA A 549 10.45 11.91 16.52
C ALA A 549 10.99 10.83 15.56
N TYR A 550 10.85 9.59 16.02
CA TYR A 550 11.25 8.37 15.32
C TYR A 550 10.25 7.90 14.26
N TYR A 551 9.15 8.62 14.00
CA TYR A 551 8.15 8.27 12.98
C TYR A 551 8.16 9.21 11.75
N LEU A 552 9.02 10.22 11.76
CA LEU A 552 9.15 11.21 10.68
C LEU A 552 10.30 10.83 9.74
N ASN A 553 10.03 10.73 8.44
CA ASN A 553 10.97 10.18 7.47
C ASN A 553 11.72 11.29 6.71
N ARG A 554 12.65 12.00 7.39
CA ARG A 554 13.45 13.07 6.77
C ARG A 554 14.77 12.52 6.21
N HIS A 555 15.04 12.90 4.96
CA HIS A 555 16.21 12.50 4.20
C HIS A 555 17.04 13.73 3.82
N VAL A 556 17.67 14.39 4.79
CA VAL A 556 18.35 15.69 4.65
C VAL A 556 19.89 15.62 4.55
N LEU A 557 20.44 14.42 4.43
CA LEU A 557 21.83 14.08 4.18
C LEU A 557 21.95 13.42 2.81
N ALA A 558 22.94 13.82 2.01
CA ALA A 558 23.23 13.18 0.73
C ALA A 558 24.75 13.19 0.44
N ALA A 559 25.24 12.14 -0.23
CA ALA A 559 26.56 12.15 -0.84
C ALA A 559 26.52 12.81 -2.22
N ASP A 560 27.60 13.48 -2.63
CA ASP A 560 27.77 13.85 -4.04
C ASP A 560 27.93 12.59 -4.89
N THR A 561 27.39 12.59 -6.11
CA THR A 561 27.42 11.41 -6.99
C THR A 561 28.64 11.37 -7.93
N VAL A 562 29.48 12.41 -7.91
CA VAL A 562 30.65 12.59 -8.77
C VAL A 562 31.90 12.88 -7.95
N ASN A 563 31.85 13.91 -7.10
CA ASN A 563 32.96 14.28 -6.22
C ASN A 563 33.00 13.29 -5.05
N ASP A 564 33.90 12.32 -5.15
CA ASP A 564 34.04 11.31 -4.09
C ASP A 564 34.33 11.96 -2.74
N ARG A 565 33.84 11.32 -1.67
CA ARG A 565 33.99 11.78 -0.28
C ARG A 565 33.44 13.19 -0.01
N THR A 566 32.53 13.69 -0.85
CA THR A 566 31.80 14.94 -0.62
C THR A 566 30.39 14.65 -0.13
N PHE A 567 29.98 15.32 0.95
CA PHE A 567 28.67 15.13 1.58
C PHE A 567 28.00 16.47 1.87
N TYR A 568 26.68 16.44 1.92
CA TYR A 568 25.81 17.60 2.09
C TYR A 568 24.79 17.33 3.17
N LEU A 569 24.54 18.31 4.03
CA LEU A 569 23.59 18.19 5.13
C LEU A 569 22.79 19.48 5.29
N TYR A 570 21.47 19.38 5.22
CA TYR A 570 20.59 20.47 5.63
C TYR A 570 20.25 20.34 7.12
N HIS A 571 20.56 21.40 7.89
CA HIS A 571 20.29 21.53 9.31
C HIS A 571 19.18 22.56 9.54
N ALA A 572 18.10 22.15 10.21
CA ALA A 572 16.88 22.96 10.36
C ALA A 572 17.09 24.35 10.99
N ASP A 573 17.99 24.49 11.96
CA ASP A 573 18.24 25.80 12.60
C ASP A 573 19.38 26.63 11.99
N ARG A 574 20.28 26.00 11.22
CA ARG A 574 21.55 26.62 10.80
C ARG A 574 21.63 26.91 9.31
N GLY A 575 21.00 26.07 8.48
CA GLY A 575 21.10 26.12 7.04
C GLY A 575 21.86 24.91 6.48
N PHE A 576 22.75 25.13 5.52
CA PHE A 576 23.33 24.06 4.72
C PHE A 576 24.83 23.87 4.97
N TYR A 577 25.22 22.63 5.29
CA TYR A 577 26.60 22.23 5.51
C TYR A 577 27.13 21.38 4.34
N ARG A 578 28.44 21.50 4.11
CA ARG A 578 29.18 20.67 3.15
C ARG A 578 30.45 20.11 3.79
N SER A 579 30.74 18.85 3.51
CA SER A 579 32.04 18.21 3.77
C SER A 579 32.66 17.80 2.44
N THR A 580 33.99 17.88 2.33
CA THR A 580 34.77 17.47 1.14
C THR A 580 35.88 16.48 1.49
N ASP A 581 35.89 15.93 2.71
CA ASP A 581 36.93 15.04 3.24
C ASP A 581 36.36 13.72 3.79
N GLY A 582 35.11 13.41 3.46
CA GLY A 582 34.42 12.20 3.84
C GLY A 582 33.65 12.30 5.15
N GLY A 583 33.20 13.50 5.52
CA GLY A 583 32.44 13.75 6.74
C GLY A 583 33.28 14.07 7.97
N GLN A 584 34.60 14.20 7.83
CA GLN A 584 35.52 14.45 8.97
C GLN A 584 35.45 15.91 9.41
N SER A 585 35.40 16.83 8.46
CA SER A 585 35.15 18.24 8.70
C SER A 585 34.00 18.75 7.85
N TRP A 586 33.27 19.74 8.38
CA TRP A 586 32.10 20.33 7.76
C TRP A 586 32.25 21.84 7.73
N THR A 587 31.67 22.49 6.72
CA THR A 587 31.60 23.95 6.60
C THR A 587 30.15 24.35 6.40
N LEU A 588 29.68 25.35 7.15
CA LEU A 588 28.38 25.98 6.90
C LEU A 588 28.51 26.86 5.66
N VAL A 589 27.92 26.42 4.54
CA VAL A 589 28.08 27.07 3.22
C VAL A 589 26.91 27.99 2.88
N ASN A 590 25.74 27.82 3.52
CA ASN A 590 24.58 28.68 3.30
C ASN A 590 23.71 28.80 4.56
N THR A 591 23.15 29.99 4.80
CA THR A 591 22.28 30.30 5.95
C THR A 591 20.95 30.95 5.56
N THR A 592 20.69 31.07 4.26
CA THR A 592 19.56 31.81 3.69
C THR A 592 18.34 30.95 3.37
N MET A 593 18.50 29.62 3.37
CA MET A 593 17.41 28.68 3.18
C MET A 593 16.34 28.82 4.29
N PRO A 594 15.07 28.44 4.01
CA PRO A 594 14.05 28.32 5.04
C PRO A 594 14.59 27.53 6.24
N LYS A 595 14.33 28.01 7.46
CA LYS A 595 14.87 27.46 8.70
C LYS A 595 13.91 27.64 9.87
N GLY A 596 14.10 26.83 10.90
CA GLY A 596 13.26 26.79 12.10
C GLY A 596 12.68 25.41 12.33
N TRP A 597 12.23 25.19 13.56
CA TRP A 597 11.81 23.87 14.04
C TRP A 597 10.67 23.24 13.23
N THR A 598 9.75 24.04 12.71
CA THR A 598 8.61 23.58 11.91
C THR A 598 8.94 23.40 10.43
N VAL A 599 10.09 23.92 9.97
CA VAL A 599 10.50 23.81 8.56
C VAL A 599 10.95 22.39 8.25
N GLY A 600 10.29 21.76 7.29
CA GLY A 600 10.65 20.41 6.89
C GLY A 600 10.10 19.32 7.81
N TRP A 601 9.05 19.61 8.58
CA TRP A 601 8.53 18.73 9.64
C TRP A 601 8.18 17.32 9.15
N PHE A 602 7.59 17.21 7.96
CA PHE A 602 7.20 15.91 7.38
C PHE A 602 7.89 15.70 6.04
N ASN A 603 8.83 14.75 5.96
CA ASN A 603 9.50 14.30 4.73
C ASN A 603 10.31 15.37 3.95
N ALA A 604 11.07 16.23 4.64
CA ALA A 604 12.10 17.00 3.94
C ALA A 604 13.12 16.04 3.28
N SER A 605 13.42 16.27 2.00
CA SER A 605 14.31 15.39 1.21
C SER A 605 15.32 16.19 0.40
N LEU A 606 16.60 15.86 0.57
CA LEU A 606 17.75 16.33 -0.15
C LEU A 606 18.21 15.23 -1.11
N LYS A 607 18.34 15.54 -2.40
CA LYS A 607 18.84 14.60 -3.41
C LYS A 607 19.99 15.23 -4.21
N SER A 608 21.08 14.49 -4.33
CA SER A 608 22.18 14.78 -5.25
C SER A 608 21.88 14.26 -6.64
N VAL A 609 22.30 14.99 -7.67
CA VAL A 609 21.96 14.66 -9.07
C VAL A 609 23.00 13.71 -9.68
N PRO A 610 22.63 12.50 -10.13
CA PRO A 610 23.54 11.56 -10.77
C PRO A 610 24.35 12.18 -11.91
N GLY A 611 25.68 12.08 -11.82
CA GLY A 611 26.60 12.55 -12.86
C GLY A 611 26.79 14.07 -12.92
N LYS A 612 26.28 14.84 -11.95
CA LYS A 612 26.38 16.30 -11.89
C LYS A 612 26.90 16.75 -10.51
N ALA A 613 28.21 16.92 -10.40
CA ALA A 613 28.89 17.35 -9.18
C ALA A 613 28.29 18.65 -8.61
N GLY A 614 27.92 18.66 -7.33
CA GLY A 614 27.38 19.83 -6.63
C GLY A 614 25.95 20.24 -7.03
N HIS A 615 25.28 19.48 -7.91
CA HIS A 615 23.88 19.73 -8.22
C HIS A 615 22.97 19.03 -7.21
N LEU A 616 22.10 19.80 -6.57
CA LEU A 616 21.26 19.37 -5.46
C LEU A 616 19.83 19.85 -5.64
N PHE A 617 18.88 19.07 -5.14
CA PHE A 617 17.50 19.50 -4.94
C PHE A 617 17.08 19.27 -3.48
N LEU A 618 16.37 20.23 -2.91
CA LEU A 618 15.85 20.16 -1.54
C LEU A 618 14.35 20.46 -1.53
N THR A 619 13.60 19.56 -0.91
CA THR A 619 12.19 19.71 -0.57
C THR A 619 12.03 19.80 0.94
N PHE A 620 11.00 20.53 1.37
CA PHE A 620 10.64 20.63 2.79
C PHE A 620 9.38 19.83 3.14
N GLY A 621 8.89 19.00 2.21
CA GLY A 621 7.69 18.22 2.46
C GLY A 621 6.45 19.08 2.71
N SER A 622 5.51 18.57 3.52
CA SER A 622 4.21 19.22 3.75
C SER A 622 3.89 19.35 5.25
N LEU A 623 3.50 20.55 5.69
CA LEU A 623 2.75 20.95 6.91
C LEU A 623 3.49 21.80 7.98
N ASP A 624 3.00 23.04 8.11
CA ASP A 624 2.71 23.80 9.34
C ASP A 624 1.75 24.98 9.03
N GLU A 625 0.71 24.75 8.20
CA GLU A 625 -0.09 25.80 7.50
C GLU A 625 0.72 26.65 6.49
N SER A 626 2.06 26.60 6.54
CA SER A 626 2.94 27.24 5.56
C SER A 626 3.19 26.32 4.36
N THR A 627 3.38 26.96 3.20
CA THR A 627 3.64 26.30 1.93
C THR A 627 5.09 26.54 1.52
N TYR A 628 5.86 25.47 1.28
CA TYR A 628 7.28 25.57 0.92
C TYR A 628 7.54 25.18 -0.54
N SER A 629 8.48 25.86 -1.17
CA SER A 629 8.91 25.57 -2.55
C SER A 629 9.92 24.43 -2.65
N LEU A 630 10.09 23.89 -3.85
CA LEU A 630 11.28 23.13 -4.23
C LEU A 630 12.47 24.09 -4.41
N TYR A 631 13.67 23.68 -4.01
CA TYR A 631 14.90 24.45 -4.18
C TYR A 631 15.95 23.65 -4.93
N ARG A 632 16.78 24.36 -5.70
CA ARG A 632 17.87 23.78 -6.51
C ARG A 632 19.20 24.50 -6.24
N SER A 633 20.29 23.75 -6.16
CA SER A 633 21.65 24.27 -6.17
C SER A 633 22.47 23.60 -7.29
N THR A 634 23.49 24.30 -7.79
CA THR A 634 24.46 23.80 -8.79
C THR A 634 25.92 24.02 -8.35
N ASP A 635 26.15 24.45 -7.11
CA ASP A 635 27.48 24.82 -6.58
C ASP A 635 27.79 24.12 -5.23
N GLY A 636 27.12 22.98 -4.99
CA GLY A 636 27.27 22.21 -3.76
C GLY A 636 26.64 22.90 -2.55
N GLY A 637 25.52 23.59 -2.76
CA GLY A 637 24.69 24.17 -1.71
C GLY A 637 25.12 25.54 -1.20
N ALA A 638 26.09 26.20 -1.85
CA ALA A 638 26.52 27.55 -1.47
C ALA A 638 25.46 28.59 -1.86
N SER A 639 24.83 28.43 -3.02
CA SER A 639 23.67 29.20 -3.46
C SER A 639 22.51 28.30 -3.87
N TRP A 640 21.29 28.83 -3.74
CA TRP A 640 20.05 28.11 -4.03
C TRP A 640 19.12 28.99 -4.84
N SER A 641 18.50 28.39 -5.85
CA SER A 641 17.42 28.95 -6.64
C SER A 641 16.10 28.31 -6.24
N GLU A 642 15.08 29.14 -6.01
CA GLU A 642 13.72 28.68 -5.72
C GLU A 642 13.01 28.26 -7.02
N ILE A 643 12.41 27.08 -7.03
CA ILE A 643 11.49 26.62 -8.08
C ILE A 643 10.07 26.82 -7.54
N SER A 644 9.60 28.07 -7.61
CA SER A 644 8.35 28.51 -6.97
C SER A 644 7.08 27.88 -7.55
N ALA A 645 7.17 27.27 -8.74
CA ALA A 645 6.07 26.54 -9.37
C ALA A 645 5.67 25.26 -8.61
N VAL A 646 6.62 24.67 -7.88
CA VAL A 646 6.42 23.44 -7.10
C VAL A 646 6.25 23.80 -5.63
N LYS A 647 5.18 23.31 -5.01
CA LYS A 647 4.83 23.54 -3.62
C LYS A 647 4.57 22.22 -2.89
N ASP A 648 4.98 22.18 -1.62
CA ASP A 648 4.70 21.10 -0.67
C ASP A 648 5.05 19.70 -1.23
N ALA A 649 6.20 19.62 -1.87
CA ALA A 649 6.73 18.38 -2.43
C ALA A 649 7.09 17.40 -1.31
N THR A 650 6.30 16.34 -1.13
CA THR A 650 6.46 15.34 -0.06
C THR A 650 7.52 14.27 -0.36
N ALA A 651 7.93 14.16 -1.63
CA ALA A 651 8.98 13.26 -2.06
C ALA A 651 9.62 13.79 -3.37
N ILE A 652 10.92 13.52 -3.54
CA ILE A 652 11.67 13.83 -4.76
C ILE A 652 12.61 12.68 -5.13
N GLY A 653 12.72 12.41 -6.43
CA GLY A 653 13.52 11.34 -7.00
C GLY A 653 14.10 11.72 -8.36
N LEU A 654 15.09 10.96 -8.83
CA LEU A 654 15.82 11.25 -10.06
C LEU A 654 15.90 9.99 -10.92
N GLY A 655 15.49 10.06 -12.17
CA GLY A 655 15.55 8.93 -13.12
C GLY A 655 16.49 9.18 -14.29
N LYS A 656 16.51 8.23 -15.22
CA LYS A 656 17.22 8.36 -16.49
C LYS A 656 16.84 9.66 -17.21
N ALA A 657 17.83 10.30 -17.83
CA ALA A 657 17.61 11.50 -18.64
C ALA A 657 16.67 11.20 -19.83
N ALA A 658 15.90 12.21 -20.26
CA ALA A 658 15.11 12.13 -21.48
C ALA A 658 16.01 11.91 -22.71
N PRO A 659 15.54 11.25 -23.78
CA PRO A 659 16.28 11.12 -25.02
C PRO A 659 16.79 12.49 -25.52
N GLY A 660 18.09 12.59 -25.78
CA GLY A 660 18.73 13.84 -26.21
C GLY A 660 19.09 14.82 -25.08
N SER A 661 18.71 14.54 -23.83
CA SER A 661 19.15 15.28 -22.65
C SER A 661 20.29 14.57 -21.93
N SER A 662 21.15 15.35 -21.25
CA SER A 662 22.18 14.82 -20.34
C SER A 662 21.86 15.05 -18.86
N TYR A 663 20.71 15.68 -18.57
CA TYR A 663 20.30 15.95 -17.20
C TYR A 663 19.28 14.89 -16.75
N PRO A 664 19.46 14.27 -15.56
CA PRO A 664 18.50 13.32 -15.02
C PRO A 664 17.08 13.88 -14.95
N THR A 665 16.10 13.01 -15.18
CA THR A 665 14.69 13.39 -15.08
C THR A 665 14.31 13.54 -13.61
N LEU A 666 13.68 14.65 -13.25
CA LEU A 666 13.15 14.89 -11.91
C LEU A 666 11.78 14.27 -11.76
N TYR A 667 11.50 13.65 -10.62
CA TYR A 667 10.18 13.22 -10.20
C TYR A 667 9.83 13.80 -8.84
N VAL A 668 8.63 14.34 -8.71
CA VAL A 668 8.13 14.93 -7.46
C VAL A 668 6.70 14.49 -7.21
N SER A 669 6.38 14.18 -5.95
CA SER A 669 4.99 14.17 -5.46
C SER A 669 4.72 15.50 -4.76
N GLY A 670 3.72 16.25 -5.20
CA GLY A 670 3.38 17.56 -4.61
C GLY A 670 2.45 18.37 -5.50
N TYR A 671 2.40 19.67 -5.26
CA TYR A 671 1.59 20.60 -6.03
C TYR A 671 2.46 21.32 -7.08
N VAL A 672 2.04 21.30 -8.34
CA VAL A 672 2.65 22.13 -9.40
C VAL A 672 1.59 23.02 -10.01
N GLY A 673 1.79 24.33 -9.94
CA GLY A 673 0.78 25.29 -10.40
C GLY A 673 -0.56 25.19 -9.65
N GLY A 674 -0.56 24.66 -8.41
CA GLY A 674 -1.75 24.44 -7.58
C GLY A 674 -2.41 23.07 -7.76
N ASP A 675 -1.91 22.22 -8.65
CA ASP A 675 -2.50 20.93 -8.97
C ASP A 675 -1.66 19.79 -8.38
N TYR A 676 -2.29 18.87 -7.64
CA TYR A 676 -1.62 17.78 -6.96
C TYR A 676 -1.33 16.60 -7.89
N GLY A 677 -0.19 15.95 -7.70
CA GLY A 677 0.05 14.63 -8.26
C GLY A 677 1.52 14.22 -8.25
N ILE A 678 1.81 13.22 -9.05
CA ILE A 678 3.15 12.81 -9.45
C ILE A 678 3.53 13.60 -10.70
N TRP A 679 4.60 14.36 -10.60
CA TRP A 679 5.09 15.25 -11.64
C TRP A 679 6.49 14.85 -12.08
N ARG A 680 6.76 15.09 -13.36
CA ARG A 680 8.05 14.86 -14.00
C ARG A 680 8.59 16.16 -14.59
N SER A 681 9.88 16.42 -14.48
CA SER A 681 10.56 17.47 -15.26
C SER A 681 11.79 16.90 -15.97
N THR A 682 11.93 17.23 -17.26
CA THR A 682 13.05 16.80 -18.12
C THR A 682 14.03 17.93 -18.44
N ASN A 683 13.80 19.11 -17.88
CA ASN A 683 14.56 20.34 -18.13
C ASN A 683 14.88 21.07 -16.82
N GLU A 684 15.37 20.30 -15.84
CA GLU A 684 15.94 20.82 -14.60
C GLU A 684 14.95 21.58 -13.70
N GLY A 685 13.64 21.30 -13.85
CA GLY A 685 12.58 21.89 -13.04
C GLY A 685 11.95 23.15 -13.63
N ALA A 686 12.31 23.52 -14.87
CA ALA A 686 11.72 24.66 -15.57
C ALA A 686 10.26 24.40 -15.98
N ASP A 687 9.98 23.23 -16.57
CA ASP A 687 8.63 22.79 -16.94
C ASP A 687 8.30 21.43 -16.31
N TRP A 688 7.00 21.16 -16.16
CA TRP A 688 6.51 19.99 -15.44
C TRP A 688 5.39 19.29 -16.20
N GLN A 689 5.43 17.96 -16.18
CA GLN A 689 4.46 17.09 -16.82
C GLN A 689 3.82 16.19 -15.76
N LYS A 690 2.50 16.18 -15.63
CA LYS A 690 1.80 15.32 -14.67
C LYS A 690 1.82 13.88 -15.18
N ALA A 691 2.43 12.98 -14.42
CA ALA A 691 2.45 11.53 -14.68
C ALA A 691 1.21 10.81 -14.12
N GLY A 692 0.53 11.41 -13.14
CA GLY A 692 -0.72 10.91 -12.59
C GLY A 692 -1.10 11.64 -11.31
N THR A 693 -2.39 11.71 -10.99
CA THR A 693 -2.85 12.27 -9.71
C THR A 693 -2.84 11.21 -8.61
N TYR A 694 -3.45 10.06 -8.88
CA TYR A 694 -3.55 8.90 -7.98
C TYR A 694 -3.21 7.62 -8.74
N PRO A 695 -1.93 7.21 -8.81
CA PRO A 695 -1.55 5.94 -9.39
C PRO A 695 -2.43 4.78 -8.87
N LEU A 696 -3.04 4.02 -9.79
CA LEU A 696 -4.02 2.96 -9.48
C LEU A 696 -5.22 3.39 -8.62
N GLY A 697 -5.51 4.68 -8.52
CA GLY A 697 -6.55 5.21 -7.64
C GLY A 697 -6.14 5.25 -6.15
N ILE A 698 -4.88 5.02 -5.82
CA ILE A 698 -4.34 5.14 -4.46
C ILE A 698 -4.10 6.63 -4.18
N TYR A 699 -4.84 7.18 -3.21
CA TYR A 699 -4.82 8.61 -2.82
C TYR A 699 -4.19 8.85 -1.44
N ASP A 700 -3.36 7.90 -1.03
CA ASP A 700 -2.53 7.94 0.17
C ASP A 700 -1.39 8.95 0.06
N HIS A 701 -0.81 9.33 1.20
CA HIS A 701 0.39 10.14 1.26
C HIS A 701 1.58 9.42 0.64
N VAL A 702 2.17 10.03 -0.38
CA VAL A 702 3.43 9.59 -0.95
C VAL A 702 4.58 9.96 -0.02
N SER A 703 5.35 8.95 0.38
CA SER A 703 6.48 9.06 1.30
C SER A 703 7.83 8.76 0.66
N ALA A 704 7.85 8.10 -0.49
CA ALA A 704 9.07 7.74 -1.23
C ALA A 704 8.83 7.85 -2.74
N ILE A 705 9.83 8.33 -3.47
CA ILE A 705 9.81 8.33 -4.93
C ILE A 705 11.25 8.23 -5.46
N ASP A 706 11.47 7.37 -6.44
CA ASP A 706 12.71 7.42 -7.22
C ASP A 706 12.48 6.98 -8.66
N GLY A 707 13.26 7.58 -9.56
CA GLY A 707 13.24 7.22 -10.97
C GLY A 707 14.18 6.04 -11.24
N ASP A 708 13.79 5.20 -12.19
CA ASP A 708 14.68 4.15 -12.69
C ASP A 708 15.85 4.79 -13.44
N LYS A 709 17.08 4.39 -13.11
CA LYS A 709 18.29 4.98 -13.69
C LYS A 709 18.60 4.43 -15.09
N ASP A 710 17.98 3.30 -15.48
CA ASP A 710 18.19 2.63 -16.77
C ASP A 710 17.04 2.82 -17.76
N VAL A 711 15.83 3.10 -17.27
CA VAL A 711 14.62 3.25 -18.09
C VAL A 711 14.04 4.65 -17.98
N PHE A 712 14.07 5.42 -19.08
CA PHE A 712 13.48 6.75 -19.12
C PHE A 712 11.97 6.66 -18.88
N GLY A 713 11.44 7.59 -18.09
CA GLY A 713 10.02 7.64 -17.80
C GLY A 713 9.54 6.66 -16.73
N LYS A 714 10.36 5.70 -16.31
CA LYS A 714 9.99 4.76 -15.25
C LYS A 714 10.25 5.35 -13.87
N VAL A 715 9.26 5.25 -12.98
CA VAL A 715 9.30 5.79 -11.62
C VAL A 715 8.62 4.84 -10.64
N TYR A 716 9.18 4.72 -9.44
CA TYR A 716 8.64 3.97 -8.31
C TYR A 716 8.10 4.97 -7.29
N VAL A 717 6.89 4.72 -6.76
CA VAL A 717 6.18 5.62 -5.84
C VAL A 717 5.69 4.81 -4.65
N GLY A 718 6.10 5.20 -3.44
CA GLY A 718 5.75 4.53 -2.18
C GLY A 718 4.81 5.35 -1.31
N PHE A 719 3.92 4.66 -0.60
CA PHE A 719 2.83 5.26 0.19
C PHE A 719 2.92 4.93 1.68
N LYS A 720 2.16 5.65 2.52
CA LYS A 720 2.14 5.49 3.98
C LYS A 720 1.24 4.36 4.52
N GLY A 721 0.59 3.60 3.66
CA GLY A 721 -0.17 2.39 4.02
C GLY A 721 -0.57 1.53 2.83
N ASN A 722 0.05 1.71 1.65
CA ASN A 722 -0.30 1.01 0.41
C ASN A 722 0.91 0.53 -0.39
N SER A 723 2.00 0.18 0.30
CA SER A 723 3.26 -0.29 -0.30
C SER A 723 3.76 0.63 -1.43
N PHE A 724 4.17 0.06 -2.57
CA PHE A 724 4.67 0.77 -3.74
C PHE A 724 3.88 0.44 -5.01
N VAL A 725 3.88 1.41 -5.92
CA VAL A 725 3.54 1.23 -7.34
C VAL A 725 4.72 1.64 -8.21
N TYR A 726 4.70 1.24 -9.47
CA TYR A 726 5.59 1.78 -10.48
C TYR A 726 4.80 2.20 -11.73
N GLY A 727 5.28 3.26 -12.36
CA GLY A 727 4.71 3.80 -13.59
C GLY A 727 5.74 3.75 -14.70
N THR A 728 5.37 3.28 -15.88
CA THR A 728 6.19 3.37 -17.10
C THR A 728 5.53 4.29 -18.11
N SER A 729 6.29 5.27 -18.63
CA SER A 729 5.79 6.14 -19.68
C SER A 729 6.05 5.55 -21.06
N ASP A 730 5.06 5.59 -21.94
CA ASP A 730 5.20 5.26 -23.37
C ASP A 730 6.13 6.24 -24.14
N ALA A 731 6.56 7.34 -23.48
CA ALA A 731 7.20 8.50 -24.10
C ALA A 731 8.69 8.32 -24.48
N GLY A 732 9.08 7.14 -24.94
CA GLY A 732 10.31 6.92 -25.70
C GLY A 732 10.09 7.05 -27.21
N GLY A 733 9.54 8.18 -27.68
CA GLY A 733 9.39 8.44 -29.12
C GLY A 733 8.24 9.38 -29.46
N SER A 734 8.55 10.53 -30.05
CA SER A 734 7.57 11.31 -30.80
C SER A 734 7.10 10.49 -32.02
N GLY A 735 5.85 10.04 -32.02
CA GLY A 735 5.22 9.37 -33.16
C GLY A 735 4.12 8.44 -32.68
N GLY A 736 2.86 8.76 -32.99
CA GLY A 736 1.68 8.15 -32.41
C GLY A 736 1.60 6.62 -32.56
N GLY A 737 1.19 5.96 -31.47
CA GLY A 737 0.88 4.55 -31.40
C GLY A 737 0.70 4.11 -29.94
N GLY A 738 -0.35 4.59 -29.26
CA GLY A 738 -0.58 4.42 -27.81
C GLY A 738 -0.42 2.97 -27.33
N SER A 739 -0.09 2.75 -26.06
CA SER A 739 -0.05 1.41 -25.44
C SER A 739 -1.37 0.68 -25.73
N GLY A 740 -1.29 -0.40 -26.50
CA GLY A 740 -2.48 -1.16 -26.85
C GLY A 740 -3.08 -1.76 -25.59
N THR A 741 -4.40 -1.67 -25.42
CA THR A 741 -5.16 -2.27 -24.31
C THR A 741 -5.52 -3.74 -24.54
N GLY A 742 -4.82 -4.40 -25.46
CA GLY A 742 -5.08 -5.79 -25.81
C GLY A 742 -4.87 -6.74 -24.64
N THR A 743 -5.63 -7.83 -24.63
CA THR A 743 -5.52 -8.90 -23.62
C THR A 743 -5.10 -10.24 -24.22
N GLY A 744 -4.96 -10.31 -25.56
CA GLY A 744 -4.69 -11.56 -26.29
C GLY A 744 -5.71 -11.81 -27.41
N LEU A 745 -5.57 -12.98 -28.05
CA LEU A 745 -6.51 -13.50 -29.05
C LEU A 745 -7.43 -14.53 -28.41
N ALA A 746 -8.62 -14.73 -28.99
CA ALA A 746 -9.49 -15.83 -28.64
C ALA A 746 -8.91 -17.13 -29.20
N GLY A 747 -8.28 -17.92 -28.32
CA GLY A 747 -7.71 -19.23 -28.59
C GLY A 747 -8.70 -20.35 -28.31
N THR A 748 -8.87 -21.25 -29.26
CA THR A 748 -9.61 -22.51 -29.08
C THR A 748 -8.70 -23.68 -29.40
N TYR A 749 -8.81 -24.74 -28.58
CA TYR A 749 -8.03 -25.97 -28.72
C TYR A 749 -8.93 -27.17 -28.99
N TRP A 750 -8.44 -28.11 -29.80
CA TRP A 750 -9.10 -29.36 -30.13
C TRP A 750 -8.15 -30.55 -30.09
N ASN A 751 -8.65 -31.72 -29.73
CA ASN A 751 -8.00 -33.00 -29.97
C ASN A 751 -8.29 -33.49 -31.39
N GLY A 752 -7.33 -34.17 -32.00
CA GLY A 752 -7.36 -34.60 -33.40
C GLY A 752 -7.04 -33.47 -34.38
N LEU A 753 -6.69 -33.86 -35.61
CA LEU A 753 -6.22 -32.94 -36.67
C LEU A 753 -7.33 -32.45 -37.60
N ASN A 754 -8.57 -32.33 -37.09
CA ASN A 754 -9.76 -31.98 -37.88
C ASN A 754 -10.70 -30.94 -37.23
N PHE A 755 -10.30 -30.30 -36.13
CA PHE A 755 -11.12 -29.33 -35.38
C PHE A 755 -12.46 -29.86 -34.82
N GLU A 756 -12.61 -31.17 -34.58
CA GLU A 756 -13.90 -31.75 -34.17
C GLU A 756 -14.01 -32.02 -32.67
N GLN A 757 -12.93 -32.36 -31.97
CA GLN A 757 -12.99 -32.68 -30.53
C GLN A 757 -12.57 -31.48 -29.68
N TRP A 758 -13.50 -30.61 -29.34
CA TRP A 758 -13.23 -29.42 -28.54
C TRP A 758 -12.58 -29.75 -27.18
N VAL A 759 -11.61 -28.92 -26.76
CA VAL A 759 -10.92 -29.02 -25.46
C VAL A 759 -11.22 -27.82 -24.57
N LYS A 760 -10.86 -26.60 -25.01
CA LYS A 760 -11.05 -25.36 -24.23
C LYS A 760 -11.02 -24.11 -25.09
N ASN A 761 -11.51 -23.01 -24.52
CA ASN A 761 -11.33 -21.64 -24.99
C ASN A 761 -10.54 -20.83 -23.96
N VAL A 762 -9.67 -19.92 -24.42
CA VAL A 762 -8.82 -19.08 -23.57
C VAL A 762 -8.47 -17.78 -24.30
N THR A 763 -8.11 -16.72 -23.57
CA THR A 763 -7.56 -15.48 -24.14
C THR A 763 -6.07 -15.42 -23.83
N GLU A 764 -5.22 -15.34 -24.86
CA GLU A 764 -3.77 -15.48 -24.71
C GLU A 764 -3.00 -14.88 -25.91
N ASN A 765 -1.71 -14.61 -25.72
CA ASN A 765 -0.77 -14.39 -26.82
C ASN A 765 -0.09 -15.71 -27.23
N ILE A 766 0.46 -15.77 -28.44
CA ILE A 766 1.06 -16.99 -28.99
C ILE A 766 2.57 -16.98 -28.71
N ASP A 767 2.97 -17.49 -27.55
CA ASP A 767 4.37 -17.72 -27.16
C ASP A 767 4.49 -19.01 -26.34
N PHE A 768 4.32 -20.14 -27.02
CA PHE A 768 4.25 -21.44 -26.40
C PHE A 768 5.43 -22.33 -26.78
N ASP A 769 5.96 -22.99 -25.76
CA ASP A 769 6.90 -24.10 -25.86
C ASP A 769 6.43 -25.14 -24.83
N TRP A 770 5.69 -26.13 -25.30
CA TRP A 770 5.14 -27.17 -24.44
C TRP A 770 6.12 -28.35 -24.26
N GLY A 771 7.29 -28.34 -24.93
CA GLY A 771 8.16 -29.50 -25.00
C GLY A 771 7.38 -30.73 -25.46
N SER A 772 7.56 -31.87 -24.80
CA SER A 772 6.77 -33.10 -25.07
C SER A 772 5.36 -33.10 -24.45
N GLY A 773 4.87 -31.94 -24.01
CA GLY A 773 3.57 -31.76 -23.39
C GLY A 773 2.57 -31.07 -24.31
N SER A 774 1.47 -30.59 -23.74
CA SER A 774 0.39 -29.94 -24.48
C SER A 774 -0.28 -28.84 -23.64
N PRO A 775 -1.11 -27.99 -24.26
CA PRO A 775 -2.05 -27.16 -23.52
C PRO A 775 -2.87 -28.00 -22.54
N SER A 776 -3.02 -27.54 -21.29
CA SER A 776 -3.84 -28.24 -20.27
C SER A 776 -5.20 -28.66 -20.84
N GLY A 777 -5.50 -29.97 -20.76
CA GLY A 777 -6.72 -30.61 -21.26
C GLY A 777 -6.61 -31.25 -22.64
N ALA A 778 -5.60 -30.91 -23.45
CA ALA A 778 -5.37 -31.49 -24.77
C ALA A 778 -4.48 -32.75 -24.68
N ASN A 779 -4.57 -33.60 -25.69
CA ASN A 779 -3.63 -34.72 -25.88
C ASN A 779 -2.20 -34.20 -26.06
N ALA A 780 -1.20 -34.98 -25.63
CA ALA A 780 0.21 -34.65 -25.84
C ALA A 780 0.55 -34.49 -27.33
N ASP A 781 0.02 -35.39 -28.14
CA ASP A 781 0.14 -35.41 -29.59
C ASP A 781 -1.24 -35.33 -30.25
N ASN A 782 -1.28 -34.96 -31.53
CA ASN A 782 -2.52 -34.86 -32.33
C ASN A 782 -3.52 -33.87 -31.71
N PHE A 783 -3.13 -32.60 -31.61
CA PHE A 783 -4.02 -31.51 -31.23
C PHE A 783 -3.89 -30.32 -32.19
N MET A 784 -4.90 -29.45 -32.18
CA MET A 784 -4.92 -28.23 -32.96
C MET A 784 -5.26 -27.02 -32.10
N ALA A 785 -4.78 -25.86 -32.52
CA ALA A 785 -5.17 -24.59 -31.96
C ALA A 785 -5.58 -23.61 -33.06
N ARG A 786 -6.55 -22.74 -32.75
CA ARG A 786 -6.89 -21.58 -33.56
C ARG A 786 -7.01 -20.36 -32.67
N TRP A 787 -6.24 -19.33 -33.00
CA TRP A 787 -6.34 -18.02 -32.38
C TRP A 787 -6.95 -17.04 -33.36
N THR A 788 -7.97 -16.31 -32.93
CA THR A 788 -8.67 -15.29 -33.74
C THR A 788 -8.84 -14.00 -32.97
N GLY A 789 -8.82 -12.87 -33.67
CA GLY A 789 -9.03 -11.57 -33.07
C GLY A 789 -8.50 -10.44 -33.96
N LYS A 790 -8.03 -9.38 -33.33
CA LYS A 790 -7.41 -8.23 -33.99
C LYS A 790 -5.98 -8.03 -33.51
N ILE A 791 -5.13 -7.51 -34.39
CA ILE A 791 -3.78 -7.02 -34.07
C ILE A 791 -3.66 -5.54 -34.37
N GLU A 792 -3.09 -4.77 -33.45
CA GLU A 792 -2.87 -3.32 -33.60
C GLU A 792 -1.38 -3.01 -33.81
N PRO A 793 -0.95 -2.58 -35.01
CA PRO A 793 0.45 -2.20 -35.27
C PRO A 793 0.82 -0.88 -34.57
N LYS A 794 2.08 -0.78 -34.13
CA LYS A 794 2.64 0.43 -33.51
C LYS A 794 2.94 1.52 -34.55
N TYR A 795 3.32 1.12 -35.77
CA TYR A 795 3.79 2.02 -36.82
C TYR A 795 3.02 1.78 -38.13
N SER A 796 2.95 2.80 -38.99
CA SER A 796 2.39 2.66 -40.34
C SER A 796 3.49 2.19 -41.28
N GLU A 797 3.80 0.90 -41.24
CA GLU A 797 4.96 0.30 -41.90
C GLU A 797 4.63 -1.06 -42.51
N THR A 798 5.56 -1.61 -43.28
CA THR A 798 5.50 -3.03 -43.68
C THR A 798 6.00 -3.87 -42.52
N TYR A 799 5.10 -4.68 -41.97
CA TYR A 799 5.39 -5.61 -40.90
C TYR A 799 5.85 -6.94 -41.49
N THR A 800 6.86 -7.54 -40.87
CA THR A 800 7.23 -8.95 -41.09
C THR A 800 6.72 -9.75 -39.91
N PHE A 801 5.81 -10.68 -40.15
CA PHE A 801 5.42 -11.69 -39.16
C PHE A 801 6.37 -12.87 -39.24
N TYR A 802 6.67 -13.46 -38.08
CA TYR A 802 7.47 -14.67 -37.95
C TYR A 802 6.70 -15.68 -37.12
N THR A 803 6.77 -16.94 -37.52
CA THR A 803 6.31 -18.08 -36.72
C THR A 803 7.47 -18.99 -36.44
N TYR A 804 7.62 -19.47 -35.21
CA TYR A 804 8.50 -20.59 -34.87
C TYR A 804 7.61 -21.71 -34.33
N ALA A 805 7.49 -22.80 -35.10
CA ALA A 805 6.54 -23.86 -34.80
C ALA A 805 7.11 -25.26 -35.09
N ASP A 806 6.80 -26.21 -34.20
CA ASP A 806 6.92 -27.66 -34.44
C ASP A 806 5.63 -28.14 -35.10
N ASP A 807 5.75 -28.88 -36.20
CA ASP A 807 4.69 -29.13 -37.19
C ASP A 807 4.08 -27.86 -37.83
N GLY A 808 2.76 -27.81 -38.04
CA GLY A 808 2.13 -26.92 -39.01
C GLY A 808 1.53 -25.66 -38.40
N ILE A 809 1.78 -24.51 -39.03
CA ILE A 809 1.22 -23.21 -38.66
C ILE A 809 0.85 -22.36 -39.88
N ARG A 810 -0.26 -21.63 -39.80
CA ARG A 810 -0.71 -20.66 -40.80
C ARG A 810 -1.12 -19.36 -40.16
N VAL A 811 -0.80 -18.24 -40.80
CA VAL A 811 -1.16 -16.89 -40.33
C VAL A 811 -1.90 -16.15 -41.43
N TRP A 812 -3.09 -15.63 -41.10
CA TRP A 812 -3.84 -14.70 -41.93
C TRP A 812 -3.92 -13.34 -41.25
N VAL A 813 -3.73 -12.27 -42.01
CA VAL A 813 -3.94 -10.89 -41.56
C VAL A 813 -4.85 -10.18 -42.57
N ASN A 814 -5.94 -9.55 -42.10
CA ASN A 814 -7.01 -8.99 -42.94
C ASN A 814 -7.53 -9.98 -44.01
N GLY A 815 -7.62 -11.26 -43.65
CA GLY A 815 -8.05 -12.34 -44.55
C GLY A 815 -7.01 -12.78 -45.59
N GLN A 816 -5.86 -12.10 -45.70
CA GLN A 816 -4.76 -12.51 -46.57
C GLN A 816 -3.88 -13.54 -45.86
N LEU A 817 -3.59 -14.67 -46.53
CA LEU A 817 -2.65 -15.69 -46.03
C LEU A 817 -1.21 -15.14 -46.12
N VAL A 818 -0.61 -14.83 -44.97
CA VAL A 818 0.74 -14.23 -44.84
C VAL A 818 1.80 -15.32 -44.66
N ILE A 819 1.49 -16.38 -43.91
CA ILE A 819 2.37 -17.54 -43.72
C ILE A 819 1.54 -18.80 -43.98
N ASP A 820 1.98 -19.63 -44.92
CA ASP A 820 1.40 -20.95 -45.19
C ASP A 820 2.44 -22.04 -44.99
N ASN A 821 2.43 -22.66 -43.81
CA ASN A 821 3.35 -23.75 -43.50
C ASN A 821 2.64 -24.89 -42.79
N TRP A 822 1.87 -25.68 -43.55
CA TRP A 822 1.02 -26.74 -43.03
C TRP A 822 1.60 -28.12 -43.34
N VAL A 823 2.74 -28.44 -42.72
CA VAL A 823 3.52 -29.65 -42.95
C VAL A 823 4.06 -30.19 -41.64
N ASP A 824 4.29 -31.51 -41.58
CA ASP A 824 4.95 -32.15 -40.45
C ASP A 824 6.46 -31.83 -40.51
N GLN A 825 7.04 -31.29 -39.44
CA GLN A 825 8.42 -30.79 -39.43
C GLN A 825 8.92 -30.54 -38.00
N PRO A 826 10.23 -30.55 -37.74
CA PRO A 826 10.78 -30.06 -36.47
C PRO A 826 10.58 -28.54 -36.32
N PRO A 827 10.86 -27.95 -35.13
CA PRO A 827 10.71 -26.52 -34.87
C PRO A 827 11.41 -25.65 -35.93
N THR A 828 10.63 -24.96 -36.74
CA THR A 828 11.12 -24.22 -37.91
C THR A 828 10.56 -22.81 -37.94
N GLU A 829 11.43 -21.82 -38.22
CA GLU A 829 11.00 -20.44 -38.43
C GLU A 829 10.51 -20.20 -39.86
N LYS A 830 9.35 -19.55 -39.99
CA LYS A 830 8.81 -19.02 -41.25
C LYS A 830 8.45 -17.56 -41.08
N SER A 831 8.42 -16.80 -42.17
CA SER A 831 8.03 -15.40 -42.15
C SER A 831 7.24 -14.99 -43.39
N GLY A 832 6.48 -13.91 -43.26
CA GLY A 832 5.73 -13.28 -44.34
C GLY A 832 5.46 -11.82 -44.01
N THR A 833 5.22 -10.99 -45.03
CA THR A 833 5.08 -9.54 -44.85
C THR A 833 3.69 -9.03 -45.21
N ILE A 834 3.28 -7.94 -44.55
CA ILE A 834 2.05 -7.21 -44.85
C ILE A 834 2.18 -5.75 -44.40
N THR A 835 1.62 -4.81 -45.18
CA THR A 835 1.59 -3.39 -44.81
C THR A 835 0.42 -3.12 -43.86
N LEU A 836 0.71 -2.49 -42.72
CA LEU A 836 -0.28 -2.14 -41.70
C LEU A 836 -0.20 -0.64 -41.36
N GLN A 837 -1.28 -0.10 -40.81
CA GLN A 837 -1.39 1.32 -40.43
C GLN A 837 -1.41 1.45 -38.90
N ALA A 838 -0.55 2.29 -38.33
CA ALA A 838 -0.44 2.52 -36.89
C ALA A 838 -1.81 2.74 -36.22
N GLY A 839 -2.09 2.04 -35.13
CA GLY A 839 -3.34 2.17 -34.38
C GLY A 839 -4.60 1.62 -35.08
N VAL A 840 -4.48 1.12 -36.32
CA VAL A 840 -5.59 0.50 -37.04
C VAL A 840 -5.56 -1.00 -36.81
N LYS A 841 -6.52 -1.51 -36.04
CA LYS A 841 -6.69 -2.92 -35.76
C LYS A 841 -6.98 -3.73 -37.04
N ALA A 842 -6.09 -4.64 -37.37
CA ALA A 842 -6.23 -5.59 -38.47
C ALA A 842 -6.78 -6.93 -37.96
N ASP A 843 -7.62 -7.62 -38.72
CA ASP A 843 -8.02 -9.00 -38.39
C ASP A 843 -6.82 -9.92 -38.42
N ILE A 844 -6.69 -10.81 -37.43
CA ILE A 844 -5.67 -11.84 -37.41
C ILE A 844 -6.29 -13.20 -37.08
N ARG A 845 -5.86 -14.22 -37.82
CA ARG A 845 -6.11 -15.63 -37.50
C ARG A 845 -4.81 -16.40 -37.56
N VAL A 846 -4.56 -17.25 -36.57
CA VAL A 846 -3.45 -18.21 -36.57
C VAL A 846 -4.01 -19.60 -36.33
N ASP A 847 -3.71 -20.53 -37.23
CA ASP A 847 -4.04 -21.95 -37.07
C ASP A 847 -2.74 -22.72 -36.83
N TYR A 848 -2.76 -23.67 -35.90
CA TYR A 848 -1.63 -24.51 -35.54
C TYR A 848 -2.08 -25.96 -35.37
N TYR A 849 -1.20 -26.91 -35.69
CA TYR A 849 -1.36 -28.31 -35.29
C TYR A 849 -0.05 -28.90 -34.80
N GLU A 850 -0.19 -29.82 -33.85
CA GLU A 850 0.85 -30.74 -33.39
C GLU A 850 0.42 -32.16 -33.70
N LYS A 851 1.28 -32.95 -34.35
CA LYS A 851 1.00 -34.32 -34.75
C LYS A 851 1.73 -35.33 -33.89
N THR A 852 3.04 -35.16 -33.69
CA THR A 852 3.87 -36.05 -32.86
C THR A 852 5.13 -35.35 -32.36
N GLY A 853 5.48 -35.54 -31.09
CA GLY A 853 6.81 -35.20 -30.58
C GLY A 853 6.80 -33.99 -29.66
N SER A 854 7.55 -32.95 -30.02
CA SER A 854 7.57 -31.70 -29.24
C SER A 854 6.57 -30.72 -29.83
N ALA A 855 5.96 -29.86 -29.01
CA ALA A 855 4.96 -28.91 -29.48
C ALA A 855 5.40 -27.48 -29.17
N ILE A 856 5.57 -26.67 -30.22
CA ILE A 856 6.01 -25.27 -30.13
C ILE A 856 5.16 -24.42 -31.06
N ALA A 857 4.68 -23.26 -30.57
CA ALA A 857 3.96 -22.28 -31.37
C ALA A 857 4.27 -20.86 -30.86
N LYS A 858 5.05 -20.09 -31.63
CA LYS A 858 5.38 -18.68 -31.31
C LYS A 858 5.03 -17.76 -32.47
N LEU A 859 4.45 -16.59 -32.17
CA LEU A 859 4.19 -15.53 -33.13
C LEU A 859 4.99 -14.27 -32.76
N SER A 860 5.84 -13.82 -33.67
CA SER A 860 6.63 -12.59 -33.54
C SER A 860 6.39 -11.65 -34.72
N TRP A 861 6.77 -10.39 -34.57
CA TRP A 861 6.73 -9.39 -35.63
C TRP A 861 7.92 -8.42 -35.57
N SER A 862 8.23 -7.78 -36.69
CA SER A 862 9.18 -6.66 -36.78
C SER A 862 8.72 -5.67 -37.85
N SER A 863 9.25 -4.45 -37.80
CA SER A 863 9.08 -3.42 -38.83
C SER A 863 10.33 -2.52 -38.86
N ALA A 864 10.34 -1.46 -39.67
CA ALA A 864 11.52 -0.59 -39.77
C ALA A 864 11.81 0.14 -38.45
N SER A 865 10.77 0.45 -37.69
CA SER A 865 10.85 1.14 -36.39
C SER A 865 10.69 0.20 -35.19
N GLN A 866 10.65 -1.12 -35.41
CA GLN A 866 10.40 -2.12 -34.37
C GLN A 866 11.30 -3.34 -34.56
N ALA A 867 12.18 -3.59 -33.59
CA ALA A 867 12.96 -4.82 -33.54
C ALA A 867 12.03 -6.05 -33.44
N LYS A 868 12.51 -7.21 -33.90
CA LYS A 868 11.76 -8.46 -33.82
C LYS A 868 11.44 -8.79 -32.36
N GLU A 869 10.16 -8.89 -32.05
CA GLU A 869 9.66 -9.27 -30.72
C GLU A 869 8.46 -10.22 -30.85
N ILE A 870 8.20 -11.01 -29.80
CA ILE A 870 6.92 -11.71 -29.65
C ILE A 870 5.81 -10.68 -29.70
N VAL A 871 4.72 -10.97 -30.42
CA VAL A 871 3.58 -10.05 -30.47
C VAL A 871 2.95 -10.04 -29.07
N PRO A 872 3.01 -8.90 -28.34
CA PRO A 872 2.56 -8.87 -26.96
C PRO A 872 1.03 -8.94 -26.90
N ALA A 873 0.48 -9.50 -25.82
CA ALA A 873 -0.97 -9.54 -25.59
C ALA A 873 -1.61 -8.14 -25.68
N SER A 874 -0.89 -7.09 -25.24
CA SER A 874 -1.30 -5.69 -25.34
C SER A 874 -1.60 -5.21 -26.77
N ARG A 875 -1.09 -5.89 -27.80
CA ARG A 875 -1.37 -5.59 -29.21
C ARG A 875 -2.36 -6.53 -29.86
N LEU A 876 -2.96 -7.43 -29.09
CA LEU A 876 -3.90 -8.45 -29.53
C LEU A 876 -5.25 -8.28 -28.82
N TYR A 877 -6.34 -8.32 -29.57
CA TYR A 877 -7.69 -8.11 -29.05
C TYR A 877 -8.61 -9.25 -29.46
N VAL A 878 -9.47 -9.71 -28.56
CA VAL A 878 -10.60 -10.57 -28.92
C VAL A 878 -11.56 -9.81 -29.85
N SER A 879 -12.09 -10.50 -30.86
CA SER A 879 -13.01 -9.95 -31.87
C SER A 879 -14.41 -9.69 -31.35
#